data_AF-A0A669EI24-F1
#
_entry.id   AF-A0A669EI24-F1
#
_cell.length_a   1.000
_cell.length_b   1.000
_cell.length_c   1.000
_cell.angle_alpha   90.00
_cell.angle_beta   90.00
_cell.angle_gamma   90.00
#
_symmetry.space_group_name_H-M   'P 1'
#
loop_
_entity.id
_entity.type
_entity.pdbx_description
1 polymer ?
#
loop_
_entity_poly.entity_id
_entity_poly.type
_entity_poly.pdbx_seq_one_letter_code
_entity_poly.pdbx_strand_id
1 'polypeptide(L)'
;LWFLCALSTLSCCTISCLNSIIGDQYRWPTTIPYYLEDSLEMNAKGVILKAFDQYRLKTCIDFSPWKGEENYISVFKGNGCYSYVGNRHVGKQELSIGSNCDSLGTVEHEFLHALGFWHEQSRADRDDYVNIIWNQIQSGKEHNFNTYDDTVSSALGVPYDYGSVMHYSKTAFSIGSEPTIVTKIPHFMNVIGQRMGFSSSDLTKLNRLYNCTTSSTFVDSCNFEEENICGMIQGSGDAKWEQLASVAGGPQTDFTNLGQCEGKGYFMHFSTASALPGERAFLESRWLYPKSGPQCLQFFLYNSGADDDVLNIWVREYDKANPNGKMKLFHSISGGVMGSWELHNINLNVTQKARVVFEGVRGMNPSKGGFSLDDINLSSTKCPHHIWHVRGINELLATTPAGKRMGSPRFLSPTGYTFQVGVYLNGQSSNPGYMAIYFHLTSGPNDDNLKWPCPWHQVTMTLMDQQSDIRQHMNMNRMITTDPERKSSDGTEFFWDNPKIVGSKITESDGSYYYRGPGLGTSSFITHDRLRSRYFIKGDDAFFLFSLEGEEAADQAAPQGAVNNTTVVIAIAGSVAGLMLVVSMLIVGKAWRTSKMRRQQESTEGVIIHNISGFVEVSTSKTESAHLQLLLSLLC
;
A
#
# COMPACT_ATOMS: atom_id res chain seq x y z
N LEU A 1 49.42 29.87 13.47
CA LEU A 1 49.00 30.30 12.12
C LEU A 1 48.26 29.21 11.30
N TRP A 2 47.68 28.17 11.95
CA TRP A 2 46.94 27.09 11.27
C TRP A 2 45.50 26.91 11.82
N PHE A 3 44.95 27.95 12.43
CA PHE A 3 43.60 27.92 13.04
C PHE A 3 42.64 28.99 12.47
N LEU A 4 43.06 29.72 11.43
CA LEU A 4 42.25 30.77 10.78
C LEU A 4 41.88 30.45 9.33
N CYS A 5 42.19 29.25 8.83
CA CYS A 5 41.81 28.80 7.48
C CYS A 5 40.61 27.83 7.46
N ALA A 6 40.04 27.49 8.62
CA ALA A 6 38.90 26.57 8.75
C ALA A 6 37.53 27.27 8.85
N LEU A 7 37.49 28.61 8.81
CA LEU A 7 36.26 29.40 8.93
C LEU A 7 35.87 30.15 7.65
N SER A 8 36.55 29.91 6.54
CA SER A 8 36.27 30.55 5.24
C SER A 8 35.87 29.59 4.12
N THR A 9 35.60 28.31 4.42
CA THR A 9 35.11 27.31 3.45
C THR A 9 33.71 26.77 3.76
N LEU A 10 33.03 27.31 4.77
CA LEU A 10 31.64 26.97 5.15
C LEU A 10 30.59 27.87 4.49
N SER A 11 30.87 28.39 3.29
CA SER A 11 29.94 29.26 2.54
C SER A 11 29.72 28.81 1.09
N CYS A 12 29.90 27.53 0.77
CA CYS A 12 29.56 27.01 -0.55
C CYS A 12 28.82 25.67 -0.43
N CYS A 13 27.67 25.57 -1.09
CA CYS A 13 26.74 24.43 -1.18
C CYS A 13 25.59 24.33 -0.15
N THR A 14 24.87 25.43 0.06
CA THR A 14 23.40 25.34 0.20
C THR A 14 22.77 25.62 -1.17
N ILE A 15 23.02 24.73 -2.13
CA ILE A 15 22.26 24.71 -3.39
C ILE A 15 20.98 23.94 -3.06
N SER A 16 19.89 24.68 -2.91
CA SER A 16 18.56 24.07 -2.78
C SER A 16 18.20 23.53 -4.16
N CYS A 17 18.38 22.24 -4.40
CA CYS A 17 17.96 21.59 -5.63
C CYS A 17 16.41 21.47 -5.69
N LEU A 18 15.77 21.09 -6.81
CA LEU A 18 14.33 21.35 -7.01
C LEU A 18 13.45 20.20 -7.59
N ASN A 19 12.40 19.72 -6.92
CA ASN A 19 11.39 18.86 -7.57
C ASN A 19 9.92 19.05 -7.09
N SER A 20 9.52 20.27 -6.72
CA SER A 20 8.12 20.60 -6.36
C SER A 20 7.83 22.07 -6.65
N ILE A 21 6.66 22.42 -7.18
CA ILE A 21 6.30 23.79 -7.55
C ILE A 21 6.30 24.72 -6.32
N ILE A 22 6.97 25.87 -6.44
CA ILE A 22 6.97 26.93 -5.43
C ILE A 22 5.64 27.68 -5.46
N GLY A 23 5.05 27.89 -4.28
CA GLY A 23 3.86 28.71 -4.08
C GLY A 23 2.71 27.92 -3.45
N ASP A 24 2.24 28.41 -2.31
CA ASP A 24 1.09 27.84 -1.59
C ASP A 24 -0.20 27.92 -2.41
N GLN A 25 -0.27 28.89 -3.33
CA GLN A 25 -1.37 28.99 -4.29
C GLN A 25 -1.49 27.79 -5.22
N TYR A 26 -0.48 26.92 -5.37
CA TYR A 26 -0.60 25.72 -6.21
C TYR A 26 -0.94 24.46 -5.41
N ARG A 27 -1.21 24.59 -4.10
CA ARG A 27 -1.54 23.46 -3.24
C ARG A 27 -3.02 23.11 -3.36
N TRP A 28 -3.28 21.81 -3.47
CA TRP A 28 -4.61 21.27 -3.19
C TRP A 28 -4.87 21.24 -1.68
N PRO A 29 -6.13 21.20 -1.22
CA PRO A 29 -6.45 20.71 0.12
C PRO A 29 -5.94 19.27 0.31
N THR A 30 -5.72 18.87 1.57
CA THR A 30 -5.29 17.49 1.89
C THR A 30 -6.31 16.43 1.48
N THR A 31 -7.58 16.80 1.36
CA THR A 31 -8.62 15.94 0.75
C THR A 31 -8.99 16.51 -0.61
N ILE A 32 -8.60 15.81 -1.66
CA ILE A 32 -8.74 16.27 -3.06
C ILE A 32 -10.07 15.78 -3.63
N PRO A 33 -10.94 16.70 -4.09
CA PRO A 33 -12.16 16.33 -4.80
C PRO A 33 -11.80 15.73 -6.16
N TYR A 34 -12.36 14.57 -6.50
CA TYR A 34 -12.15 13.92 -7.79
C TYR A 34 -13.47 13.54 -8.48
N TYR A 35 -13.42 13.44 -9.80
CA TYR A 35 -14.48 12.88 -10.62
C TYR A 35 -13.87 11.90 -11.64
N LEU A 36 -14.38 10.67 -11.68
CA LEU A 36 -13.95 9.66 -12.66
C LEU A 36 -14.94 9.64 -13.83
N GLU A 37 -14.54 10.20 -14.96
CA GLU A 37 -15.40 10.33 -16.15
C GLU A 37 -15.77 8.95 -16.73
N ASP A 38 -16.93 8.87 -17.40
CA ASP A 38 -17.43 7.65 -18.04
C ASP A 38 -16.56 7.16 -19.21
N SER A 39 -15.71 8.05 -19.74
CA SER A 39 -14.73 7.69 -20.77
C SER A 39 -13.65 6.70 -20.29
N LEU A 40 -13.43 6.59 -18.97
CA LEU A 40 -12.44 5.68 -18.39
C LEU A 40 -12.88 4.23 -18.52
N GLU A 41 -11.90 3.38 -18.85
CA GLU A 41 -12.09 1.92 -18.78
C GLU A 41 -12.34 1.50 -17.33
N MET A 42 -13.16 0.46 -17.13
CA MET A 42 -13.49 -0.03 -15.79
C MET A 42 -12.23 -0.45 -15.01
N ASN A 43 -11.25 -1.04 -15.70
CA ASN A 43 -9.97 -1.37 -15.08
C ASN A 43 -9.23 -0.12 -14.59
N ALA A 44 -9.18 0.93 -15.41
CA ALA A 44 -8.53 2.19 -15.04
C ALA A 44 -9.20 2.81 -13.80
N LYS A 45 -10.55 2.81 -13.72
CA LYS A 45 -11.28 3.31 -12.54
C LYS A 45 -10.82 2.62 -11.25
N GLY A 46 -10.76 1.29 -11.23
CA GLY A 46 -10.32 0.60 -10.01
C GLY A 46 -8.80 0.70 -9.75
N VAL A 47 -7.95 0.81 -10.78
CA VAL A 47 -6.51 1.13 -10.59
C VAL A 47 -6.35 2.52 -9.96
N ILE A 48 -7.16 3.51 -10.35
CA ILE A 48 -7.13 4.85 -9.75
C ILE A 48 -7.55 4.80 -8.28
N LEU A 49 -8.61 4.05 -7.94
CA LEU A 49 -9.01 3.86 -6.55
C LEU A 49 -7.93 3.15 -5.73
N LYS A 50 -7.23 2.17 -6.33
CA LYS A 50 -6.09 1.52 -5.68
C LYS A 50 -4.92 2.49 -5.44
N ALA A 51 -4.67 3.43 -6.36
CA ALA A 51 -3.67 4.49 -6.17
C ALA A 51 -4.07 5.41 -5.01
N PHE A 52 -5.35 5.76 -4.86
CA PHE A 52 -5.84 6.54 -3.72
C PHE A 52 -5.59 5.82 -2.40
N ASP A 53 -5.74 4.49 -2.36
CA ASP A 53 -5.40 3.71 -1.16
C ASP A 53 -3.90 3.77 -0.82
N GLN A 54 -3.01 3.84 -1.82
CA GLN A 54 -1.58 4.04 -1.58
C GLN A 54 -1.28 5.42 -0.99
N TYR A 55 -1.90 6.48 -1.52
CA TYR A 55 -1.81 7.82 -0.94
C TYR A 55 -2.30 7.83 0.52
N ARG A 56 -3.46 7.23 0.79
CA ARG A 56 -4.04 7.14 2.15
C ARG A 56 -3.14 6.37 3.12
N LEU A 57 -2.46 5.33 2.65
CA LEU A 57 -1.58 4.52 3.48
C LEU A 57 -0.26 5.24 3.81
N LYS A 58 0.30 5.95 2.84
CA LYS A 58 1.69 6.45 2.88
C LYS A 58 1.81 7.95 3.15
N THR A 59 0.69 8.68 3.09
CA THR A 59 0.63 10.15 3.20
C THR A 59 -0.62 10.61 3.94
N CYS A 60 -0.69 11.90 4.25
CA CYS A 60 -1.91 12.54 4.74
C CYS A 60 -2.89 12.97 3.64
N ILE A 61 -2.56 12.74 2.36
CA ILE A 61 -3.42 13.06 1.23
C ILE A 61 -4.54 12.02 1.13
N ASP A 62 -5.76 12.52 0.98
CA ASP A 62 -6.97 11.73 0.79
C ASP A 62 -7.73 12.23 -0.45
N PHE A 63 -8.68 11.42 -0.90
CA PHE A 63 -9.48 11.68 -2.10
C PHE A 63 -10.94 11.42 -1.80
N SER A 64 -11.81 12.34 -2.21
CA SER A 64 -13.26 12.21 -2.07
C SER A 64 -13.98 12.52 -3.38
N PRO A 65 -15.09 11.85 -3.70
CA PRO A 65 -15.90 12.22 -4.85
C PRO A 65 -16.31 13.69 -4.78
N TRP A 66 -16.23 14.39 -5.90
CA TRP A 66 -16.61 15.79 -6.05
C TRP A 66 -18.10 16.00 -5.73
N LYS A 67 -18.39 17.00 -4.89
CA LYS A 67 -19.74 17.37 -4.39
C LYS A 67 -20.10 18.83 -4.68
N GLY A 68 -19.35 19.49 -5.56
CA GLY A 68 -19.55 20.90 -5.91
C GLY A 68 -18.47 21.83 -5.36
N GLU A 69 -17.34 21.30 -4.90
CA GLU A 69 -16.14 22.09 -4.60
C GLU A 69 -15.70 22.89 -5.83
N GLU A 70 -15.17 24.09 -5.61
CA GLU A 70 -14.81 25.02 -6.69
C GLU A 70 -13.79 24.40 -7.66
N ASN A 71 -12.74 23.76 -7.13
CA ASN A 71 -11.69 23.11 -7.90
C ASN A 71 -11.68 21.61 -7.62
N TYR A 72 -11.52 20.79 -8.67
CA TYR A 72 -11.47 19.33 -8.56
C TYR A 72 -10.69 18.72 -9.72
N ILE A 73 -10.21 17.48 -9.53
CA ILE A 73 -9.54 16.71 -10.57
C ILE A 73 -10.58 15.87 -11.32
N SER A 74 -10.73 16.11 -12.62
CA SER A 74 -11.53 15.28 -13.53
C SER A 74 -10.61 14.31 -14.27
N VAL A 75 -10.71 13.03 -13.92
CA VAL A 75 -9.91 11.97 -14.54
C VAL A 75 -10.66 11.39 -15.72
N PHE A 76 -10.03 11.38 -16.90
CA PHE A 76 -10.68 10.97 -18.15
C PHE A 76 -9.73 10.16 -19.05
N LYS A 77 -10.28 9.49 -20.05
CA LYS A 77 -9.50 8.76 -21.05
C LYS A 77 -9.11 9.68 -22.21
N GLY A 78 -7.96 10.34 -22.09
CA GLY A 78 -7.36 11.13 -23.16
C GLY A 78 -6.33 10.33 -24.00
N ASN A 79 -5.55 11.06 -24.80
CA ASN A 79 -4.45 10.48 -25.58
C ASN A 79 -3.14 10.50 -24.78
N GLY A 80 -2.83 9.36 -24.14
CA GLY A 80 -1.68 9.21 -23.27
C GLY A 80 -1.99 9.49 -21.80
N CYS A 81 -0.94 9.56 -20.99
CA CYS A 81 -0.99 9.84 -19.56
C CYS A 81 -0.37 11.22 -19.32
N TYR A 82 -1.12 12.13 -18.69
CA TYR A 82 -0.61 13.46 -18.35
C TYR A 82 -1.48 14.16 -17.31
N SER A 83 -0.89 15.16 -16.65
CA SER A 83 -1.53 15.99 -15.65
C SER A 83 -0.89 17.37 -15.61
N TYR A 84 -1.64 18.37 -15.13
CA TYR A 84 -1.08 19.68 -14.81
C TYR A 84 -0.24 19.61 -13.53
N VAL A 85 0.79 20.46 -13.43
CA VAL A 85 1.59 20.57 -12.20
C VAL A 85 0.95 21.53 -11.21
N GLY A 86 0.46 20.99 -10.10
CA GLY A 86 -0.22 21.71 -9.02
C GLY A 86 -1.69 22.03 -9.29
N ASN A 87 -2.37 22.61 -8.31
CA ASN A 87 -3.72 23.15 -8.45
C ASN A 87 -3.68 24.44 -9.27
N ARG A 88 -4.31 24.43 -10.44
CA ARG A 88 -4.33 25.56 -11.37
C ARG A 88 -5.43 26.58 -11.08
N HIS A 89 -6.36 26.28 -10.15
CA HIS A 89 -7.53 27.11 -9.83
C HIS A 89 -8.41 27.44 -11.05
N VAL A 90 -8.66 26.43 -11.89
CA VAL A 90 -9.44 26.55 -13.14
C VAL A 90 -10.81 25.88 -13.05
N GLY A 91 -11.22 25.44 -11.86
CA GLY A 91 -12.41 24.63 -11.65
C GLY A 91 -12.16 23.16 -11.98
N LYS A 92 -12.68 22.70 -13.13
CA LYS A 92 -12.42 21.35 -13.64
C LYS A 92 -10.98 21.27 -14.16
N GLN A 93 -10.10 20.62 -13.41
CA GLN A 93 -8.72 20.34 -13.85
C GLN A 93 -8.63 18.92 -14.40
N GLU A 94 -8.30 18.80 -15.68
CA GLU A 94 -8.23 17.50 -16.36
C GLU A 94 -6.94 16.73 -16.04
N LEU A 95 -7.07 15.42 -15.86
CA LEU A 95 -5.99 14.45 -15.71
C LEU A 95 -6.29 13.25 -16.62
N SER A 96 -5.38 12.94 -17.55
CA SER A 96 -5.60 11.88 -18.53
C SER A 96 -5.00 10.56 -18.05
N ILE A 97 -5.82 9.51 -17.97
CA ILE A 97 -5.41 8.11 -17.88
C ILE A 97 -5.91 7.41 -19.14
N GLY A 98 -5.10 7.50 -20.20
CA GLY A 98 -5.39 6.91 -21.51
C GLY A 98 -5.16 5.40 -21.58
N SER A 99 -5.22 4.87 -22.79
CA SER A 99 -4.90 3.46 -23.05
C SER A 99 -3.47 3.11 -22.61
N ASN A 100 -3.30 1.99 -21.92
CA ASN A 100 -2.03 1.52 -21.32
C ASN A 100 -1.47 2.39 -20.17
N CYS A 101 -2.25 3.34 -19.65
CA CYS A 101 -1.90 4.14 -18.48
C CYS A 101 -2.43 3.55 -17.16
N ASP A 102 -3.17 2.44 -17.23
CA ASP A 102 -3.85 1.76 -16.12
C ASP A 102 -2.88 0.88 -15.30
N SER A 103 -1.72 1.44 -14.95
CA SER A 103 -0.78 0.85 -13.99
C SER A 103 -0.71 1.70 -12.74
N LEU A 104 -0.53 1.07 -11.58
CA LEU A 104 -0.52 1.76 -10.28
C LEU A 104 0.51 2.90 -10.24
N GLY A 105 1.76 2.63 -10.60
CA GLY A 105 2.81 3.65 -10.61
C GLY A 105 2.59 4.76 -11.63
N THR A 106 1.91 4.49 -12.75
CA THR A 106 1.53 5.56 -13.70
C THR A 106 0.47 6.47 -13.11
N VAL A 107 -0.58 5.94 -12.47
CA VAL A 107 -1.60 6.79 -11.85
C VAL A 107 -0.99 7.60 -10.70
N GLU A 108 -0.18 6.97 -9.85
CA GLU A 108 0.53 7.67 -8.78
C GLU A 108 1.39 8.83 -9.30
N HIS A 109 2.10 8.62 -10.41
CA HIS A 109 2.89 9.63 -11.11
C HIS A 109 2.05 10.83 -11.59
N GLU A 110 0.92 10.59 -12.25
CA GLU A 110 0.05 11.69 -12.73
C GLU A 110 -0.59 12.47 -11.57
N PHE A 111 -0.89 11.82 -10.46
CA PHE A 111 -1.39 12.50 -9.26
C PHE A 111 -0.27 13.27 -8.53
N LEU A 112 0.99 12.82 -8.58
CA LEU A 112 2.11 13.60 -8.07
C LEU A 112 2.30 14.89 -8.88
N HIS A 113 2.16 14.83 -10.21
CA HIS A 113 2.06 16.05 -11.02
C HIS A 113 0.94 16.96 -10.51
N ALA A 114 -0.28 16.45 -10.35
CA ALA A 114 -1.40 17.25 -9.85
C ALA A 114 -1.12 17.88 -8.46
N LEU A 115 -0.38 17.19 -7.60
CA LEU A 115 0.06 17.64 -6.27
C LEU A 115 1.22 18.64 -6.31
N GLY A 116 1.79 18.91 -7.49
CA GLY A 116 2.80 19.94 -7.70
C GLY A 116 4.21 19.43 -7.93
N PHE A 117 4.41 18.16 -8.26
CA PHE A 117 5.73 17.61 -8.54
C PHE A 117 6.07 17.69 -10.03
N TRP A 118 7.30 18.09 -10.34
CA TRP A 118 7.85 17.94 -11.68
C TRP A 118 8.48 16.54 -11.81
N HIS A 119 9.06 16.25 -12.97
CA HIS A 119 9.86 15.05 -13.12
C HIS A 119 11.18 15.15 -12.36
N GLU A 120 11.68 14.03 -11.84
CA GLU A 120 12.96 14.00 -11.12
C GLU A 120 14.12 14.42 -12.04
N GLN A 121 14.09 14.03 -13.32
CA GLN A 121 15.08 14.49 -14.30
C GLN A 121 14.85 15.93 -14.79
N SER A 122 13.95 16.71 -14.19
CA SER A 122 13.80 18.15 -14.44
C SER A 122 14.39 19.00 -13.31
N ARG A 123 15.01 18.37 -12.30
CA ARG A 123 15.74 19.06 -11.24
C ARG A 123 16.85 19.94 -11.79
N ALA A 124 17.10 21.07 -11.13
CA ALA A 124 18.21 21.98 -11.45
C ALA A 124 19.58 21.31 -11.38
N ASP A 125 19.78 20.39 -10.43
CA ASP A 125 21.03 19.65 -10.20
C ASP A 125 21.13 18.35 -11.01
N ARG A 126 20.15 18.04 -11.89
CA ARG A 126 20.10 16.72 -12.55
C ARG A 126 21.39 16.40 -13.33
N ASP A 127 22.03 17.42 -13.90
CA ASP A 127 23.15 17.22 -14.82
C ASP A 127 24.39 16.73 -14.05
N ASP A 128 24.37 16.74 -12.71
CA ASP A 128 25.35 16.07 -11.85
C ASP A 128 25.13 14.56 -11.71
N TYR A 129 23.94 14.06 -12.08
CA TYR A 129 23.52 12.66 -11.90
C TYR A 129 23.28 11.92 -13.21
N VAL A 130 22.82 12.62 -14.24
CA VAL A 130 22.47 12.07 -15.56
C VAL A 130 22.97 12.95 -16.70
N ASN A 131 23.20 12.33 -17.85
CA ASN A 131 23.47 13.01 -19.12
C ASN A 131 22.24 12.87 -20.02
N ILE A 132 21.77 14.00 -20.56
CA ILE A 132 20.71 14.01 -21.58
C ILE A 132 21.34 13.91 -22.97
N ILE A 133 20.95 12.88 -23.72
CA ILE A 133 21.44 12.59 -25.06
C ILE A 133 20.50 13.23 -26.08
N TRP A 134 20.64 14.55 -26.26
CA TRP A 134 19.70 15.38 -27.00
C TRP A 134 19.42 14.93 -28.43
N ASN A 135 20.43 14.39 -29.12
CA ASN A 135 20.30 13.90 -30.51
C ASN A 135 19.49 12.60 -30.64
N GLN A 136 19.19 11.92 -29.54
CA GLN A 136 18.31 10.74 -29.52
C GLN A 136 16.87 11.08 -29.18
N ILE A 137 16.55 12.34 -28.86
CA ILE A 137 15.19 12.77 -28.51
C ILE A 137 14.38 12.99 -29.79
N GLN A 138 13.13 12.51 -29.80
CA GLN A 138 12.19 12.79 -30.87
C GLN A 138 11.99 14.29 -31.07
N SER A 139 12.02 14.73 -32.33
CA SER A 139 11.84 16.14 -32.67
C SER A 139 10.53 16.69 -32.08
N GLY A 140 10.63 17.82 -31.38
CA GLY A 140 9.51 18.47 -30.71
C GLY A 140 9.22 17.94 -29.30
N LYS A 141 9.99 16.98 -28.78
CA LYS A 141 9.87 16.44 -27.41
C LYS A 141 10.97 16.91 -26.46
N GLU A 142 11.88 17.77 -26.91
CA GLU A 142 13.03 18.28 -26.16
C GLU A 142 12.59 19.02 -24.88
N HIS A 143 11.45 19.72 -24.93
CA HIS A 143 10.90 20.46 -23.78
C HIS A 143 10.60 19.57 -22.56
N ASN A 144 10.38 18.27 -22.74
CA ASN A 144 10.16 17.32 -21.64
C ASN A 144 11.45 17.06 -20.82
N PHE A 145 12.59 17.50 -21.34
CA PHE A 145 13.90 17.43 -20.71
C PHE A 145 14.40 18.82 -20.32
N ASN A 146 13.52 19.81 -20.15
CA ASN A 146 13.94 21.09 -19.57
C ASN A 146 14.18 20.94 -18.06
N THR A 147 15.18 21.67 -17.55
CA THR A 147 15.36 21.91 -16.12
C THR A 147 14.52 23.12 -15.70
N TYR A 148 14.17 23.19 -14.42
CA TYR A 148 13.57 24.37 -13.79
C TYR A 148 14.55 24.95 -12.77
N ASP A 149 14.60 26.27 -12.66
CA ASP A 149 15.52 26.99 -11.74
C ASP A 149 14.91 27.27 -10.36
N ASP A 150 15.77 27.71 -9.43
CA ASP A 150 15.49 27.82 -7.99
C ASP A 150 14.36 28.80 -7.65
N THR A 151 13.89 29.58 -8.63
CA THR A 151 12.77 30.50 -8.46
C THR A 151 11.41 29.82 -8.66
N VAL A 152 11.38 28.61 -9.24
CA VAL A 152 10.14 27.93 -9.68
C VAL A 152 9.87 26.61 -8.95
N SER A 153 10.90 25.94 -8.43
CA SER A 153 10.76 24.59 -7.86
C SER A 153 11.53 24.40 -6.53
N SER A 154 11.36 23.32 -5.75
CA SER A 154 12.14 23.00 -4.52
C SER A 154 12.24 21.49 -4.28
N ALA A 155 13.41 20.95 -3.90
CA ALA A 155 13.65 19.52 -3.62
C ALA A 155 13.49 19.22 -2.14
N LEU A 156 13.13 20.24 -1.34
CA LEU A 156 12.75 20.08 0.05
C LEU A 156 13.83 19.39 0.89
N GLY A 157 15.11 19.59 0.54
CA GLY A 157 16.25 18.96 1.23
C GLY A 157 16.34 17.44 1.04
N VAL A 158 15.93 16.92 -0.12
CA VAL A 158 16.01 15.48 -0.47
C VAL A 158 17.00 15.26 -1.64
N PRO A 159 17.92 14.27 -1.55
CA PRO A 159 18.86 13.95 -2.62
C PRO A 159 18.19 13.59 -3.96
N TYR A 160 18.97 13.54 -5.04
CA TYR A 160 18.50 13.04 -6.34
C TYR A 160 18.13 11.56 -6.23
N ASP A 161 16.93 11.21 -6.69
CA ASP A 161 16.41 9.85 -6.56
C ASP A 161 16.26 9.14 -7.92
N TYR A 162 17.23 8.29 -8.26
CA TYR A 162 17.15 7.44 -9.45
C TYR A 162 15.93 6.49 -9.42
N GLY A 163 15.43 6.13 -8.24
CA GLY A 163 14.28 5.24 -8.05
C GLY A 163 12.93 5.97 -8.00
N SER A 164 12.90 7.30 -8.19
CA SER A 164 11.67 8.08 -8.13
C SER A 164 10.68 7.62 -9.20
N VAL A 165 9.40 7.52 -8.83
CA VAL A 165 8.32 7.26 -9.80
C VAL A 165 8.19 8.42 -10.79
N MET A 166 8.65 9.61 -10.41
CA MET A 166 8.72 10.82 -11.24
C MET A 166 9.91 10.84 -12.19
N HIS A 167 10.82 9.85 -12.14
CA HIS A 167 11.94 9.77 -13.05
C HIS A 167 11.52 9.10 -14.38
N TYR A 168 12.00 9.64 -15.50
CA TYR A 168 11.89 9.00 -16.81
C TYR A 168 12.72 7.73 -16.93
N SER A 169 12.27 6.81 -17.78
CA SER A 169 13.09 5.68 -18.18
C SER A 169 14.23 6.12 -19.10
N LYS A 170 15.26 5.29 -19.22
CA LYS A 170 16.42 5.56 -20.09
C LYS A 170 16.05 5.80 -21.57
N THR A 171 14.93 5.27 -22.05
CA THR A 171 14.47 5.36 -23.45
C THR A 171 13.29 6.32 -23.67
N ALA A 172 12.95 7.16 -22.68
CA ALA A 172 11.82 8.09 -22.79
C ALA A 172 11.99 9.00 -24.02
N PHE A 173 10.96 9.04 -24.89
CA PHE A 173 10.95 9.83 -26.13
C PHE A 173 12.14 9.60 -27.08
N SER A 174 12.74 8.40 -27.07
CA SER A 174 13.82 8.06 -28.01
C SER A 174 13.34 7.95 -29.46
N ILE A 175 14.17 8.35 -30.43
CA ILE A 175 13.97 8.10 -31.86
C ILE A 175 14.19 6.63 -32.26
N GLY A 176 14.74 5.81 -31.37
CA GLY A 176 15.03 4.40 -31.60
C GLY A 176 15.15 3.60 -30.30
N SER A 177 16.10 2.68 -30.24
CA SER A 177 16.39 1.87 -29.05
C SER A 177 17.44 2.49 -28.13
N GLU A 178 18.18 3.49 -28.62
CA GLU A 178 19.24 4.14 -27.85
C GLU A 178 18.66 5.01 -26.71
N PRO A 179 19.37 5.11 -25.58
CA PRO A 179 18.88 5.87 -24.44
C PRO A 179 18.94 7.38 -24.69
N THR A 180 17.90 8.10 -24.24
CA THR A 180 17.87 9.56 -24.14
C THR A 180 18.42 10.06 -22.81
N ILE A 181 18.41 9.21 -21.78
CA ILE A 181 18.96 9.51 -20.45
C ILE A 181 19.99 8.44 -20.09
N VAL A 182 21.23 8.87 -19.83
CA VAL A 182 22.32 8.01 -19.38
C VAL A 182 22.73 8.43 -17.97
N THR A 183 22.59 7.55 -16.99
CA THR A 183 23.05 7.82 -15.62
C THR A 183 24.57 7.89 -15.57
N LYS A 184 25.13 8.88 -14.88
CA LYS A 184 26.59 9.03 -14.74
C LYS A 184 27.22 7.86 -13.99
N ILE A 185 26.49 7.26 -13.05
CA ILE A 185 26.84 6.00 -12.40
C ILE A 185 26.09 4.87 -13.13
N PRO A 186 26.79 3.94 -13.82
CA PRO A 186 26.15 2.92 -14.66
C PRO A 186 25.19 1.97 -13.93
N HIS A 187 25.41 1.74 -12.63
CA HIS A 187 24.56 0.88 -11.81
C HIS A 187 23.08 1.31 -11.83
N PHE A 188 22.80 2.62 -11.93
CA PHE A 188 21.43 3.14 -11.92
C PHE A 188 20.72 3.11 -13.28
N MET A 189 21.37 2.65 -14.35
CA MET A 189 20.77 2.63 -15.70
C MET A 189 19.47 1.82 -15.79
N ASN A 190 19.36 0.72 -15.02
CA ASN A 190 18.16 -0.12 -14.97
C ASN A 190 17.25 0.19 -13.77
N VAL A 191 17.62 1.17 -12.93
CA VAL A 191 16.84 1.65 -11.79
C VAL A 191 15.86 2.74 -12.23
N ILE A 192 16.33 3.70 -13.06
CA ILE A 192 15.50 4.81 -13.53
C ILE A 192 14.26 4.37 -14.30
N GLY A 193 13.17 5.13 -14.16
CA GLY A 193 11.91 4.83 -14.83
C GLY A 193 11.15 3.65 -14.22
N GLN A 194 11.25 3.46 -12.90
CA GLN A 194 10.40 2.48 -12.22
C GLN A 194 8.95 2.94 -12.16
N ARG A 195 8.02 1.98 -12.23
CA ARG A 195 6.56 2.20 -12.25
C ARG A 195 5.84 1.23 -11.29
N MET A 196 6.53 0.79 -10.24
CA MET A 196 5.98 -0.08 -9.20
C MET A 196 5.14 0.73 -8.22
N GLY A 197 5.67 1.88 -7.80
CA GLY A 197 4.96 2.89 -7.02
C GLY A 197 5.90 3.96 -6.46
N PHE A 198 5.46 4.75 -5.47
CA PHE A 198 6.30 5.76 -4.81
C PHE A 198 7.62 5.21 -4.26
N SER A 199 8.71 5.96 -4.47
CA SER A 199 9.93 5.77 -3.70
C SER A 199 9.80 6.39 -2.29
N SER A 200 10.74 6.06 -1.40
CA SER A 200 10.84 6.71 -0.09
C SER A 200 11.08 8.23 -0.20
N SER A 201 11.84 8.66 -1.21
CA SER A 201 12.12 10.07 -1.48
C SER A 201 10.89 10.80 -2.01
N ASP A 202 10.09 10.17 -2.88
CA ASP A 202 8.81 10.74 -3.36
C ASP A 202 7.88 11.04 -2.17
N LEU A 203 7.70 10.05 -1.29
CA LEU A 203 6.88 10.19 -0.07
C LEU A 203 7.44 11.24 0.88
N THR A 204 8.76 11.29 1.07
CA THR A 204 9.41 12.28 1.93
C THR A 204 9.15 13.69 1.42
N LYS A 205 9.31 13.92 0.11
CA LYS A 205 9.04 15.23 -0.50
C LYS A 205 7.56 15.60 -0.37
N LEU A 206 6.65 14.69 -0.71
CA LEU A 206 5.20 14.93 -0.62
C LEU A 206 4.74 15.22 0.82
N ASN A 207 5.20 14.42 1.78
CA ASN A 207 4.85 14.60 3.19
C ASN A 207 5.43 15.90 3.76
N ARG A 208 6.65 16.31 3.36
CA ARG A 208 7.19 17.64 3.72
C ARG A 208 6.39 18.78 3.10
N LEU A 209 5.97 18.64 1.84
CA LEU A 209 5.22 19.66 1.11
C LEU A 209 3.85 19.93 1.74
N TYR A 210 3.20 18.90 2.28
CA TYR A 210 1.86 18.96 2.88
C TYR A 210 1.87 18.89 4.41
N ASN A 211 3.04 18.95 5.05
CA ASN A 211 3.22 18.84 6.50
C ASN A 211 2.52 17.61 7.12
N CYS A 212 2.60 16.47 6.43
CA CYS A 212 1.96 15.24 6.88
C CYS A 212 2.67 14.68 8.13
N THR A 213 1.94 14.58 9.24
CA THR A 213 2.42 13.94 10.49
C THR A 213 1.87 12.53 10.69
N THR A 214 0.75 12.23 10.04
CA THR A 214 0.05 10.94 10.10
C THR A 214 -0.42 10.57 8.70
N SER A 215 -0.64 9.29 8.44
CA SER A 215 -1.35 8.87 7.24
C SER A 215 -2.79 8.47 7.53
N SER A 216 -3.61 8.42 6.48
CA SER A 216 -5.06 8.23 6.59
C SER A 216 -5.42 6.81 7.04
N THR A 217 -4.72 5.78 6.55
CA THR A 217 -5.06 4.36 6.81
C THR A 217 -3.98 3.55 7.49
N PHE A 218 -2.74 4.03 7.65
CA PHE A 218 -1.76 3.33 8.50
C PHE A 218 -2.21 3.32 9.95
N VAL A 219 -2.04 2.19 10.64
CA VAL A 219 -2.31 2.11 12.07
C VAL A 219 -1.03 1.78 12.83
N ASP A 220 -0.30 0.75 12.40
CA ASP A 220 0.91 0.31 13.08
C ASP A 220 1.85 -0.53 12.20
N SER A 221 3.14 -0.53 12.56
CA SER A 221 4.15 -1.44 12.04
C SER A 221 5.16 -1.75 13.15
N CYS A 222 5.48 -3.03 13.34
CA CYS A 222 6.38 -3.50 14.37
C CYS A 222 7.20 -4.71 13.89
N ASN A 223 8.52 -4.52 13.83
CA ASN A 223 9.53 -5.49 13.42
C ASN A 223 10.45 -5.91 14.59
N PHE A 224 10.13 -5.47 15.81
CA PHE A 224 10.84 -5.82 17.04
C PHE A 224 12.33 -5.48 17.10
N GLU A 225 12.85 -4.62 16.23
CA GLU A 225 14.28 -4.27 16.24
C GLU A 225 14.71 -3.42 17.45
N GLU A 226 13.74 -2.77 18.11
CA GLU A 226 13.96 -1.90 19.27
C GLU A 226 13.53 -2.58 20.59
N GLU A 227 14.24 -2.31 21.69
CA GLU A 227 13.94 -2.89 23.02
C GLU A 227 12.54 -2.55 23.54
N ASN A 228 11.97 -1.43 23.10
CA ASN A 228 10.64 -1.01 23.51
C ASN A 228 9.52 -1.83 22.84
N ILE A 229 9.85 -2.74 21.91
CA ILE A 229 8.94 -3.62 21.17
C ILE A 229 7.69 -2.89 20.66
N CYS A 230 7.89 -1.67 20.13
CA CYS A 230 6.81 -0.83 19.58
C CYS A 230 5.70 -0.46 20.60
N GLY A 231 6.00 -0.58 21.90
CA GLY A 231 5.07 -0.40 23.00
C GLY A 231 4.08 -1.55 23.19
N MET A 232 4.36 -2.73 22.62
CA MET A 232 3.60 -3.95 22.93
C MET A 232 3.80 -4.35 24.40
N ILE A 233 2.80 -4.98 24.99
CA ILE A 233 2.80 -5.39 26.40
C ILE A 233 2.48 -6.88 26.52
N GLN A 234 2.88 -7.47 27.65
CA GLN A 234 2.49 -8.82 28.02
C GLN A 234 1.17 -8.80 28.79
N GLY A 235 0.23 -9.67 28.44
CA GLY A 235 -1.02 -9.85 29.20
C GLY A 235 -0.85 -10.75 30.43
N SER A 236 -1.94 -10.91 31.19
CA SER A 236 -2.02 -11.80 32.34
C SER A 236 -2.23 -13.26 31.89
N GLY A 237 -1.14 -13.92 31.52
CA GLY A 237 -1.07 -15.36 31.27
C GLY A 237 0.00 -16.03 32.13
N ASP A 238 -0.02 -17.36 32.16
CA ASP A 238 0.90 -18.21 32.93
C ASP A 238 2.31 -18.20 32.33
N ALA A 239 2.41 -17.99 31.02
CA ALA A 239 3.66 -17.89 30.28
C ALA A 239 3.84 -16.51 29.62
N LYS A 240 5.01 -16.26 29.02
CA LYS A 240 5.39 -14.99 28.41
C LYS A 240 5.92 -15.16 26.99
N TRP A 241 5.75 -14.11 26.19
CA TRP A 241 6.50 -13.95 24.95
C TRP A 241 7.85 -13.32 25.26
N GLU A 242 8.91 -13.74 24.57
CA GLU A 242 10.28 -13.27 24.73
C GLU A 242 10.78 -12.67 23.43
N GLN A 243 11.48 -11.53 23.49
CA GLN A 243 12.16 -10.96 22.34
C GLN A 243 13.49 -11.68 22.17
N LEU A 244 13.66 -12.41 21.06
CA LEU A 244 14.82 -13.27 20.82
C LEU A 244 15.37 -13.02 19.41
N ALA A 245 16.67 -13.24 19.24
CA ALA A 245 17.33 -13.21 17.92
C ALA A 245 17.38 -14.59 17.24
N SER A 246 17.28 -15.67 18.04
CA SER A 246 17.33 -17.05 17.55
C SER A 246 16.71 -18.02 18.57
N VAL A 247 16.14 -19.12 18.08
CA VAL A 247 15.58 -20.21 18.89
C VAL A 247 16.10 -21.55 18.39
N ALA A 248 16.49 -22.45 19.30
CA ALA A 248 17.07 -23.76 18.94
C ALA A 248 16.14 -24.63 18.08
N GLY A 249 14.83 -24.60 18.35
CA GLY A 249 13.79 -25.27 17.53
C GLY A 249 13.42 -24.52 16.23
N GLY A 250 14.07 -23.40 15.96
CA GLY A 250 13.74 -22.47 14.88
C GLY A 250 12.74 -21.38 15.32
N PRO A 251 12.86 -20.18 14.75
CA PRO A 251 13.78 -19.82 13.67
C PRO A 251 15.19 -19.44 14.18
N GLN A 252 16.21 -19.62 13.33
CA GLN A 252 17.60 -19.26 13.66
C GLN A 252 17.88 -17.76 13.52
N THR A 253 17.02 -17.05 12.81
CA THR A 253 17.07 -15.61 12.57
C THR A 253 15.65 -15.05 12.57
N ASP A 254 15.54 -13.75 12.76
CA ASP A 254 14.33 -12.98 12.46
C ASP A 254 13.93 -13.08 10.98
N PHE A 255 12.75 -12.56 10.64
CA PHE A 255 12.32 -12.40 9.26
C PHE A 255 12.75 -11.05 8.69
N THR A 256 12.83 -9.99 9.51
CA THR A 256 13.16 -8.62 9.09
C THR A 256 14.48 -8.55 8.29
N ASN A 257 15.56 -9.10 8.85
CA ASN A 257 16.92 -9.04 8.33
C ASN A 257 17.44 -10.41 7.87
N LEU A 258 16.83 -11.52 8.29
CA LEU A 258 17.29 -12.89 8.02
C LEU A 258 18.76 -13.11 8.41
N GLY A 259 19.19 -12.52 9.53
CA GLY A 259 20.57 -12.62 10.01
C GLY A 259 21.63 -11.97 9.12
N GLN A 260 21.25 -11.11 8.17
CA GLN A 260 22.19 -10.39 7.31
C GLN A 260 22.94 -9.27 8.05
N CYS A 261 22.40 -8.81 9.18
CA CYS A 261 22.92 -7.69 9.95
C CYS A 261 23.36 -8.16 11.33
N GLU A 262 24.67 -8.15 11.60
CA GLU A 262 25.23 -8.51 12.90
C GLU A 262 24.73 -7.55 14.00
N GLY A 263 24.21 -8.10 15.11
CA GLY A 263 23.68 -7.30 16.22
C GLY A 263 22.30 -6.68 15.99
N LYS A 264 21.63 -7.02 14.89
CA LYS A 264 20.23 -6.69 14.59
C LYS A 264 19.46 -7.98 14.29
N GLY A 265 18.14 -7.90 14.23
CA GLY A 265 17.27 -9.02 13.94
C GLY A 265 16.67 -9.66 15.19
N TYR A 266 15.46 -9.24 15.51
CA TYR A 266 14.71 -9.75 16.66
C TYR A 266 13.28 -10.11 16.27
N PHE A 267 12.71 -11.05 17.00
CA PHE A 267 11.31 -11.44 16.87
C PHE A 267 10.73 -11.78 18.24
N MET A 268 9.40 -11.81 18.34
CA MET A 268 8.73 -12.26 19.56
C MET A 268 8.47 -13.76 19.51
N HIS A 269 8.89 -14.49 20.52
CA HIS A 269 8.73 -15.94 20.62
C HIS A 269 7.93 -16.34 21.86
N PHE A 270 6.95 -17.22 21.69
CA PHE A 270 6.34 -17.95 22.80
C PHE A 270 6.76 -19.41 22.71
N SER A 271 7.56 -19.86 23.69
CA SER A 271 8.04 -21.24 23.75
C SER A 271 6.98 -22.18 24.32
N THR A 272 6.42 -23.01 23.45
CA THR A 272 5.55 -24.12 23.88
C THR A 272 6.36 -25.32 24.37
N ALA A 273 7.66 -25.39 24.06
CA ALA A 273 8.54 -26.42 24.62
C ALA A 273 8.73 -26.31 26.14
N SER A 274 8.78 -25.10 26.68
CA SER A 274 8.94 -24.85 28.13
C SER A 274 7.63 -24.64 28.88
N ALA A 275 6.55 -24.29 28.17
CA ALA A 275 5.22 -24.09 28.77
C ALA A 275 4.53 -25.42 29.12
N LEU A 276 3.75 -25.42 30.20
CA LEU A 276 2.92 -26.57 30.58
C LEU A 276 1.64 -26.65 29.73
N PRO A 277 1.10 -27.86 29.46
CA PRO A 277 -0.16 -28.02 28.74
C PRO A 277 -1.29 -27.14 29.29
N GLY A 278 -1.92 -26.36 28.41
CA GLY A 278 -2.98 -25.41 28.75
C GLY A 278 -2.51 -24.01 29.18
N GLU A 279 -1.22 -23.79 29.41
CA GLU A 279 -0.69 -22.44 29.69
C GLU A 279 -0.84 -21.51 28.49
N ARG A 280 -0.99 -20.23 28.80
CA ARG A 280 -1.28 -19.18 27.82
C ARG A 280 -0.28 -18.03 27.96
N ALA A 281 0.15 -17.49 26.82
CA ALA A 281 0.97 -16.28 26.74
C ALA A 281 0.29 -15.23 25.86
N PHE A 282 0.25 -13.99 26.33
CA PHE A 282 -0.45 -12.90 25.65
C PHE A 282 0.53 -11.78 25.28
N LEU A 283 0.59 -11.42 24.00
CA LEU A 283 1.27 -10.23 23.50
C LEU A 283 0.22 -9.27 22.96
N GLU A 284 0.06 -8.12 23.61
CA GLU A 284 -0.94 -7.11 23.24
C GLU A 284 -0.25 -5.87 22.65
N SER A 285 -0.71 -5.42 21.49
CA SER A 285 -0.33 -4.11 20.95
C SER A 285 -0.63 -2.97 21.94
N ARG A 286 -0.03 -1.79 21.74
CA ARG A 286 -0.46 -0.55 22.42
C ARG A 286 -1.91 -0.21 22.04
N TRP A 287 -2.48 0.86 22.60
CA TRP A 287 -3.79 1.32 22.14
C TRP A 287 -3.73 1.82 20.69
N LEU A 288 -4.58 1.23 19.86
CA LEU A 288 -4.73 1.53 18.45
C LEU A 288 -6.05 2.26 18.21
N TYR A 289 -6.05 3.13 17.21
CA TYR A 289 -7.20 3.95 16.82
C TYR A 289 -7.48 3.77 15.32
N PRO A 290 -7.84 2.55 14.87
CA PRO A 290 -8.10 2.29 13.46
C PRO A 290 -9.33 3.08 12.98
N LYS A 291 -9.36 3.41 11.69
CA LYS A 291 -10.58 3.95 11.07
C LYS A 291 -11.65 2.87 11.02
N SER A 292 -12.91 3.26 11.18
CA SER A 292 -14.04 2.34 11.00
C SER A 292 -14.04 1.74 9.60
N GLY A 293 -14.33 0.45 9.51
CA GLY A 293 -14.29 -0.30 8.25
C GLY A 293 -13.48 -1.59 8.38
N PRO A 294 -13.10 -2.21 7.26
CA PRO A 294 -12.17 -3.33 7.28
C PRO A 294 -10.75 -2.85 7.61
N GLN A 295 -10.05 -3.62 8.45
CA GLN A 295 -8.61 -3.48 8.63
C GLN A 295 -7.90 -4.77 8.22
N CYS A 296 -6.63 -4.65 7.83
CA CYS A 296 -5.79 -5.78 7.50
C CYS A 296 -4.66 -5.87 8.51
N LEU A 297 -4.69 -6.92 9.31
CA LEU A 297 -3.55 -7.34 10.13
C LEU A 297 -2.72 -8.32 9.33
N GLN A 298 -1.48 -7.93 9.04
CA GLN A 298 -0.50 -8.73 8.34
C GLN A 298 0.68 -9.00 9.27
N PHE A 299 1.20 -10.23 9.30
CA PHE A 299 2.41 -10.58 10.07
C PHE A 299 3.04 -11.85 9.52
N PHE A 300 4.31 -12.06 9.84
CA PHE A 300 5.00 -13.32 9.59
C PHE A 300 4.98 -14.20 10.85
N LEU A 301 4.64 -15.47 10.65
CA LEU A 301 4.60 -16.49 11.70
C LEU A 301 5.57 -17.61 11.36
N TYR A 302 6.44 -17.95 12.29
CA TYR A 302 7.21 -19.20 12.27
C TYR A 302 6.64 -20.16 13.30
N ASN A 303 6.25 -21.36 12.87
CA ASN A 303 5.76 -22.41 13.75
C ASN A 303 6.81 -23.54 13.88
N SER A 304 7.26 -23.78 15.11
CA SER A 304 8.09 -24.93 15.51
C SER A 304 7.47 -25.73 16.65
N GLY A 305 6.21 -25.43 16.98
CA GLY A 305 5.44 -26.05 18.04
C GLY A 305 4.85 -27.42 17.68
N ALA A 306 4.02 -27.95 18.58
CA ALA A 306 3.18 -29.10 18.29
C ALA A 306 2.00 -28.72 17.36
N ASP A 307 1.40 -29.71 16.73
CA ASP A 307 0.27 -29.53 15.81
C ASP A 307 -1.03 -29.06 16.52
N ASP A 308 -1.15 -29.35 17.81
CA ASP A 308 -2.26 -28.96 18.68
C ASP A 308 -1.99 -27.70 19.51
N ASP A 309 -0.80 -27.09 19.39
CA ASP A 309 -0.57 -25.73 19.88
C ASP A 309 -1.42 -24.75 19.06
N VAL A 310 -1.94 -23.68 19.70
CA VAL A 310 -2.84 -22.73 19.06
C VAL A 310 -2.37 -21.29 19.26
N LEU A 311 -2.32 -20.53 18.18
CA LEU A 311 -2.19 -19.08 18.19
C LEU A 311 -3.54 -18.44 17.88
N ASN A 312 -4.15 -17.80 18.87
CA ASN A 312 -5.39 -17.06 18.72
C ASN A 312 -5.12 -15.56 18.52
N ILE A 313 -5.84 -14.97 17.57
CA ILE A 313 -5.79 -13.55 17.26
C ILE A 313 -7.09 -12.91 17.75
N TRP A 314 -6.97 -12.16 18.83
CA TRP A 314 -8.08 -11.45 19.46
C TRP A 314 -7.96 -9.95 19.24
N VAL A 315 -9.09 -9.26 19.37
CA VAL A 315 -9.13 -7.81 19.54
C VAL A 315 -9.81 -7.50 20.87
N ARG A 316 -9.16 -6.66 21.67
CA ARG A 316 -9.72 -6.09 22.90
C ARG A 316 -10.22 -4.68 22.61
N GLU A 317 -11.53 -4.51 22.43
CA GLU A 317 -12.15 -3.20 22.17
C GLU A 317 -12.59 -2.52 23.47
N TYR A 318 -12.30 -1.22 23.60
CA TYR A 318 -12.61 -0.44 24.79
C TYR A 318 -13.72 0.56 24.48
N ASP A 319 -14.81 0.48 25.24
CA ASP A 319 -15.94 1.40 25.13
C ASP A 319 -16.39 1.88 26.53
N LYS A 320 -17.38 2.78 26.59
CA LYS A 320 -17.88 3.32 27.87
C LYS A 320 -18.54 2.24 28.76
N ALA A 321 -19.12 1.20 28.17
CA ALA A 321 -19.76 0.10 28.90
C ALA A 321 -18.74 -0.96 29.33
N ASN A 322 -17.63 -1.10 28.61
CA ASN A 322 -16.55 -2.07 28.81
C ASN A 322 -15.20 -1.33 28.96
N PRO A 323 -14.99 -0.55 30.05
CA PRO A 323 -13.76 0.22 30.23
C PRO A 323 -12.50 -0.66 30.37
N ASN A 324 -12.67 -1.92 30.80
CA ASN A 324 -11.60 -2.94 30.88
C ASN A 324 -11.40 -3.70 29.55
N GLY A 325 -12.18 -3.37 28.52
CA GLY A 325 -12.11 -3.95 27.20
C GLY A 325 -12.89 -5.25 27.05
N LYS A 326 -13.56 -5.42 25.91
CA LYS A 326 -14.24 -6.65 25.50
C LYS A 326 -13.39 -7.39 24.47
N MET A 327 -13.08 -8.65 24.74
CA MET A 327 -12.33 -9.52 23.83
C MET A 327 -13.25 -10.10 22.75
N LYS A 328 -12.79 -10.10 21.50
CA LYS A 328 -13.42 -10.78 20.37
C LYS A 328 -12.38 -11.58 19.61
N LEU A 329 -12.64 -12.87 19.40
CA LEU A 329 -11.79 -13.74 18.58
C LEU A 329 -12.02 -13.43 17.11
N PHE A 330 -10.94 -13.22 16.36
CA PHE A 330 -11.01 -13.04 14.91
C PHE A 330 -10.48 -14.24 14.15
N HIS A 331 -9.45 -14.90 14.68
CA HIS A 331 -8.83 -16.03 14.00
C HIS A 331 -8.10 -16.93 14.99
N SER A 332 -7.99 -18.22 14.65
CA SER A 332 -7.20 -19.20 15.38
C SER A 332 -6.36 -19.97 14.38
N ILE A 333 -5.06 -20.05 14.65
CA ILE A 333 -4.07 -20.76 13.84
C ILE A 333 -3.58 -21.93 14.68
N SER A 334 -3.76 -23.14 14.18
CA SER A 334 -3.27 -24.37 14.81
C SER A 334 -2.69 -25.28 13.74
N GLY A 335 -1.56 -25.92 14.03
CA GLY A 335 -0.79 -26.64 13.02
C GLY A 335 -0.26 -25.72 11.91
N GLY A 336 -0.26 -26.21 10.67
CA GLY A 336 0.22 -25.47 9.49
C GLY A 336 1.59 -25.92 8.99
N VAL A 337 2.21 -25.07 8.18
CA VAL A 337 3.57 -25.33 7.68
C VAL A 337 4.55 -25.10 8.83
N MET A 338 5.34 -26.12 9.13
CA MET A 338 6.34 -26.07 10.19
C MET A 338 7.71 -25.71 9.62
N GLY A 339 8.49 -24.96 10.38
CA GLY A 339 9.90 -24.73 10.05
C GLY A 339 10.16 -23.64 9.00
N SER A 340 9.17 -22.84 8.61
CA SER A 340 9.31 -21.70 7.70
C SER A 340 8.51 -20.49 8.18
N TRP A 341 8.95 -19.30 7.77
CA TRP A 341 8.21 -18.06 7.98
C TRP A 341 7.05 -17.98 6.98
N GLU A 342 5.82 -17.90 7.48
CA GLU A 342 4.62 -17.81 6.67
C GLU A 342 3.92 -16.46 6.87
N LEU A 343 3.51 -15.83 5.76
CA LEU A 343 2.72 -14.61 5.78
C LEU A 343 1.26 -14.93 6.12
N HIS A 344 0.72 -14.24 7.12
CA HIS A 344 -0.70 -14.29 7.47
C HIS A 344 -1.37 -12.95 7.25
N ASN A 345 -2.55 -12.97 6.62
CA ASN A 345 -3.43 -11.83 6.42
C ASN A 345 -4.77 -12.07 7.10
N ILE A 346 -5.13 -11.23 8.06
CA ILE A 346 -6.35 -11.35 8.85
C ILE A 346 -7.18 -10.08 8.73
N ASN A 347 -8.39 -10.23 8.18
CA ASN A 347 -9.36 -9.15 8.12
C ASN A 347 -9.94 -8.91 9.52
N LEU A 348 -9.76 -7.69 10.03
CA LEU A 348 -10.39 -7.20 11.25
C LEU A 348 -11.52 -6.22 10.92
N ASN A 349 -12.40 -5.97 11.89
CA ASN A 349 -13.49 -4.99 11.77
C ASN A 349 -13.70 -4.20 13.06
N VAL A 350 -12.60 -3.60 13.53
CA VAL A 350 -12.51 -2.80 14.73
C VAL A 350 -13.18 -1.45 14.51
N THR A 351 -14.01 -1.03 15.46
CA THR A 351 -14.77 0.23 15.35
C THR A 351 -14.36 1.29 16.34
N GLN A 352 -13.62 0.91 17.38
CA GLN A 352 -13.26 1.76 18.51
C GLN A 352 -11.78 1.62 18.88
N LYS A 353 -11.36 2.35 19.91
CA LYS A 353 -10.03 2.15 20.51
C LYS A 353 -9.86 0.69 20.90
N ALA A 354 -8.77 0.06 20.47
CA ALA A 354 -8.56 -1.36 20.69
C ALA A 354 -7.09 -1.74 20.90
N ARG A 355 -6.87 -2.99 21.32
CA ARG A 355 -5.59 -3.69 21.18
C ARG A 355 -5.81 -4.94 20.33
N VAL A 356 -4.93 -5.20 19.37
CA VAL A 356 -4.72 -6.55 18.83
C VAL A 356 -3.95 -7.36 19.88
N VAL A 357 -4.39 -8.60 20.11
CA VAL A 357 -3.86 -9.50 21.12
C VAL A 357 -3.52 -10.84 20.47
N PHE A 358 -2.23 -11.19 20.49
CA PHE A 358 -1.70 -12.48 20.08
C PHE A 358 -1.64 -13.38 21.31
N GLU A 359 -2.45 -14.44 21.31
CA GLU A 359 -2.50 -15.40 22.39
C GLU A 359 -1.95 -16.74 21.91
N GLY A 360 -0.79 -17.14 22.44
CA GLY A 360 -0.28 -18.49 22.29
C GLY A 360 -0.85 -19.39 23.38
N VAL A 361 -1.31 -20.59 23.01
CA VAL A 361 -1.84 -21.61 23.90
C VAL A 361 -1.09 -22.91 23.67
N ARG A 362 -0.55 -23.45 24.76
CA ARG A 362 0.16 -24.73 24.76
C ARG A 362 -0.84 -25.90 24.66
N GLY A 363 -0.67 -26.74 23.64
CA GLY A 363 -1.40 -27.99 23.44
C GLY A 363 -1.00 -29.10 24.41
N MET A 364 -1.59 -30.28 24.22
CA MET A 364 -1.32 -31.49 25.00
C MET A 364 -0.15 -32.30 24.44
N ASN A 365 0.10 -32.25 23.13
CA ASN A 365 1.18 -33.02 22.50
C ASN A 365 2.56 -32.43 22.83
N PRO A 366 3.63 -33.24 22.91
CA PRO A 366 4.98 -32.72 23.14
C PRO A 366 5.42 -31.73 22.05
N SER A 367 5.80 -30.51 22.45
CA SER A 367 6.37 -29.49 21.57
C SER A 367 7.89 -29.42 21.74
N LYS A 368 8.58 -29.02 20.67
CA LYS A 368 10.03 -28.81 20.63
C LYS A 368 10.42 -27.35 20.36
N GLY A 369 9.45 -26.46 20.20
CA GLY A 369 9.67 -25.07 19.81
C GLY A 369 8.54 -24.18 20.30
N GLY A 370 7.88 -23.48 19.38
CA GLY A 370 6.76 -22.60 19.71
C GLY A 370 6.33 -21.73 18.54
N PHE A 371 5.77 -20.57 18.86
CA PHE A 371 5.34 -19.58 17.88
C PHE A 371 6.28 -18.38 17.88
N SER A 372 6.73 -17.96 16.71
CA SER A 372 7.53 -16.75 16.55
C SER A 372 6.82 -15.76 15.61
N LEU A 373 6.72 -14.50 16.02
CA LEU A 373 6.04 -13.43 15.31
C LEU A 373 7.05 -12.35 14.92
N ASP A 374 6.96 -11.88 13.69
CA ASP A 374 7.77 -10.78 13.18
C ASP A 374 7.01 -9.97 12.12
N ASP A 375 7.50 -8.77 11.80
CA ASP A 375 7.01 -7.88 10.75
C ASP A 375 5.47 -7.65 10.77
N ILE A 376 4.96 -7.34 11.97
CA ILE A 376 3.54 -7.08 12.21
C ILE A 376 3.16 -5.72 11.64
N ASN A 377 2.20 -5.70 10.73
CA ASN A 377 1.66 -4.49 10.10
C ASN A 377 0.14 -4.44 10.23
N LEU A 378 -0.40 -3.28 10.58
CA LEU A 378 -1.83 -3.04 10.64
C LEU A 378 -2.19 -1.79 9.85
N SER A 379 -3.12 -1.94 8.92
CA SER A 379 -3.70 -0.85 8.13
C SER A 379 -5.22 -0.92 8.11
N SER A 380 -5.88 0.24 8.00
CA SER A 380 -7.33 0.37 7.80
C SER A 380 -7.70 0.17 6.34
N THR A 381 -7.35 -0.99 5.80
CA THR A 381 -7.60 -1.43 4.42
C THR A 381 -8.07 -2.88 4.42
N LYS A 382 -8.68 -3.37 3.33
CA LYS A 382 -8.96 -4.80 3.16
C LYS A 382 -7.66 -5.60 2.98
N CYS A 383 -7.62 -6.82 3.49
CA CYS A 383 -6.53 -7.74 3.17
C CYS A 383 -6.66 -8.33 1.75
N PRO A 384 -5.52 -8.65 1.10
CA PRO A 384 -5.53 -9.60 -0.01
C PRO A 384 -6.19 -10.91 0.39
N HIS A 385 -7.00 -11.49 -0.51
CA HIS A 385 -7.81 -12.67 -0.18
C HIS A 385 -7.00 -13.97 -0.17
N HIS A 386 -5.99 -14.07 -1.03
CA HIS A 386 -5.20 -15.27 -1.20
C HIS A 386 -3.71 -14.96 -1.25
N ILE A 387 -2.91 -15.89 -0.74
CA ILE A 387 -1.46 -15.84 -0.71
C ILE A 387 -0.95 -17.08 -1.43
N TRP A 388 -0.04 -16.89 -2.38
CA TRP A 388 0.75 -17.96 -2.97
C TRP A 388 2.21 -17.74 -2.61
N HIS A 389 2.69 -18.59 -1.68
CA HIS A 389 4.06 -18.63 -1.24
C HIS A 389 4.87 -19.55 -2.17
N VAL A 390 5.78 -18.97 -2.97
CA VAL A 390 6.72 -19.68 -3.83
C VAL A 390 8.06 -19.80 -3.10
N ARG A 391 8.38 -21.02 -2.67
CA ARG A 391 9.65 -21.35 -2.00
C ARG A 391 10.70 -21.79 -3.00
N GLY A 392 11.97 -21.59 -2.67
CA GLY A 392 13.09 -22.03 -3.51
C GLY A 392 13.15 -21.28 -4.85
N ILE A 393 12.76 -20.01 -4.87
CA ILE A 393 12.54 -19.28 -6.12
C ILE A 393 13.83 -19.09 -6.92
N ASN A 394 15.00 -19.01 -6.27
CA ASN A 394 16.27 -18.91 -6.96
C ASN A 394 16.59 -20.19 -7.76
N GLU A 395 16.33 -21.37 -7.19
CA GLU A 395 16.47 -22.63 -7.92
C GLU A 395 15.45 -22.73 -9.06
N LEU A 396 14.21 -22.32 -8.81
CA LEU A 396 13.17 -22.30 -9.84
C LEU A 396 13.54 -21.36 -11.00
N LEU A 397 14.12 -20.19 -10.71
CA LEU A 397 14.66 -19.26 -11.71
C LEU A 397 15.87 -19.86 -12.46
N ALA A 398 16.71 -20.64 -11.80
CA ALA A 398 17.87 -21.27 -12.45
C ALA A 398 17.48 -22.42 -13.38
N THR A 399 16.42 -23.18 -13.04
CA THR A 399 16.08 -24.45 -13.70
C THR A 399 14.90 -24.38 -14.67
N THR A 400 14.02 -23.37 -14.54
CA THR A 400 12.82 -23.23 -15.39
C THR A 400 13.16 -22.54 -16.72
N PRO A 401 13.06 -23.19 -17.89
CA PRO A 401 13.34 -22.51 -19.16
C PRO A 401 12.28 -21.44 -19.49
N ALA A 402 12.65 -20.44 -20.29
CA ALA A 402 11.72 -19.48 -20.84
C ALA A 402 10.61 -20.19 -21.65
N GLY A 403 9.37 -19.69 -21.54
CA GLY A 403 8.18 -20.31 -22.12
C GLY A 403 7.52 -21.38 -21.24
N LYS A 404 8.16 -21.82 -20.14
CA LYS A 404 7.53 -22.73 -19.17
C LYS A 404 6.69 -21.96 -18.16
N ARG A 405 5.41 -22.32 -18.06
CA ARG A 405 4.45 -21.76 -17.10
C ARG A 405 4.44 -22.56 -15.81
N MET A 406 4.48 -21.86 -14.68
CA MET A 406 4.15 -22.35 -13.36
C MET A 406 2.73 -21.89 -12.99
N GLY A 407 1.88 -22.79 -12.50
CA GLY A 407 0.54 -22.43 -12.01
C GLY A 407 0.54 -22.28 -10.49
N SER A 408 -0.16 -21.28 -9.99
CA SER A 408 -0.54 -21.22 -8.58
C SER A 408 -1.48 -22.39 -8.23
N PRO A 409 -1.75 -22.65 -6.94
CA PRO A 409 -2.95 -23.38 -6.54
C PRO A 409 -4.22 -22.73 -7.13
N ARG A 410 -5.32 -23.50 -7.18
CA ARG A 410 -6.64 -22.93 -7.50
C ARG A 410 -7.22 -22.28 -6.26
N PHE A 411 -7.78 -21.08 -6.42
CA PHE A 411 -8.36 -20.29 -5.35
C PHE A 411 -9.84 -20.06 -5.60
N LEU A 412 -10.65 -20.06 -4.54
CA LEU A 412 -12.07 -19.72 -4.57
C LEU A 412 -12.24 -18.28 -4.06
N SER A 413 -12.69 -17.39 -4.93
CA SER A 413 -12.95 -15.99 -4.57
C SER A 413 -14.17 -15.84 -3.65
N PRO A 414 -14.29 -14.73 -2.90
CA PRO A 414 -15.47 -14.46 -2.08
C PRO A 414 -16.78 -14.38 -2.85
N THR A 415 -16.75 -14.03 -4.15
CA THR A 415 -17.93 -14.00 -5.03
C THR A 415 -18.24 -15.36 -5.66
N GLY A 416 -17.47 -16.41 -5.33
CA GLY A 416 -17.74 -17.79 -5.71
C GLY A 416 -17.02 -18.28 -6.96
N TYR A 417 -16.40 -17.42 -7.77
CA TYR A 417 -15.60 -17.83 -8.92
C TYR A 417 -14.30 -18.50 -8.47
N THR A 418 -13.91 -19.58 -9.14
CA THR A 418 -12.61 -20.23 -8.94
C THR A 418 -11.62 -19.73 -9.98
N PHE A 419 -10.38 -19.49 -9.60
CA PHE A 419 -9.35 -18.99 -10.49
C PHE A 419 -7.97 -19.59 -10.20
N GLN A 420 -7.04 -19.36 -11.14
CA GLN A 420 -5.64 -19.72 -11.02
C GLN A 420 -4.78 -18.66 -11.70
N VAL A 421 -3.58 -18.43 -11.18
CA VAL A 421 -2.60 -17.51 -11.78
C VAL A 421 -1.44 -18.31 -12.36
N GLY A 422 -1.08 -18.02 -13.61
CA GLY A 422 0.08 -18.57 -14.29
C GLY A 422 1.22 -17.58 -14.30
N VAL A 423 2.41 -18.01 -13.85
CA VAL A 423 3.64 -17.22 -13.88
C VAL A 423 4.65 -17.90 -14.80
N TYR A 424 5.28 -17.12 -15.67
CA TYR A 424 6.46 -17.54 -16.42
C TYR A 424 7.68 -16.88 -15.78
N LEU A 425 8.38 -17.60 -14.91
CA LEU A 425 9.47 -17.04 -14.11
C LEU A 425 10.56 -16.42 -14.97
N ASN A 426 10.97 -17.11 -16.05
CA ASN A 426 11.95 -16.63 -17.02
C ASN A 426 11.34 -16.05 -18.31
N GLY A 427 10.06 -15.67 -18.23
CA GLY A 427 9.34 -15.03 -19.32
C GLY A 427 8.76 -16.00 -20.34
N GLN A 428 7.97 -15.44 -21.24
CA GLN A 428 7.51 -16.17 -22.43
C GLN A 428 8.67 -16.35 -23.41
N SER A 429 8.61 -17.34 -24.29
CA SER A 429 9.62 -17.55 -25.33
C SER A 429 9.81 -16.32 -26.24
N SER A 430 8.76 -15.50 -26.39
CA SER A 430 8.78 -14.24 -27.15
C SER A 430 9.38 -13.04 -26.41
N ASN A 431 9.53 -13.11 -25.08
CA ASN A 431 10.08 -12.02 -24.27
C ASN A 431 10.94 -12.57 -23.10
N PRO A 432 12.06 -13.25 -23.41
CA PRO A 432 12.96 -13.76 -22.38
C PRO A 432 13.68 -12.58 -21.70
N GLY A 433 13.61 -12.50 -20.36
CA GLY A 433 14.20 -11.39 -19.57
C GLY A 433 13.21 -10.63 -18.68
N TYR A 434 11.92 -10.96 -18.79
CA TYR A 434 10.87 -10.50 -17.90
C TYR A 434 10.18 -11.70 -17.26
N MET A 435 9.75 -11.58 -16.02
CA MET A 435 8.71 -12.46 -15.50
C MET A 435 7.37 -12.04 -16.14
N ALA A 436 6.54 -13.02 -16.51
CA ALA A 436 5.19 -12.78 -16.99
C ALA A 436 4.15 -13.36 -16.03
N ILE A 437 2.97 -12.74 -15.97
CA ILE A 437 1.87 -13.17 -15.09
C ILE A 437 0.53 -13.10 -15.82
N TYR A 438 -0.30 -14.13 -15.67
CA TYR A 438 -1.60 -14.26 -16.32
C TYR A 438 -2.63 -14.84 -15.37
N PHE A 439 -3.79 -14.20 -15.29
CA PHE A 439 -4.95 -14.66 -14.54
C PHE A 439 -5.85 -15.51 -15.43
N HIS A 440 -6.39 -16.59 -14.87
CA HIS A 440 -7.32 -17.50 -15.53
C HIS A 440 -8.50 -17.80 -14.60
N LEU A 441 -9.73 -17.70 -15.10
CA LEU A 441 -10.87 -18.37 -14.45
C LEU A 441 -10.73 -19.89 -14.66
N THR A 442 -11.16 -20.66 -13.67
CA THR A 442 -11.13 -22.13 -13.72
C THR A 442 -12.47 -22.70 -13.30
N SER A 443 -12.82 -23.87 -13.81
CA SER A 443 -14.07 -24.53 -13.43
C SER A 443 -14.06 -24.85 -11.93
N GLY A 444 -15.09 -24.41 -11.23
CA GLY A 444 -15.25 -24.49 -9.78
C GLY A 444 -16.54 -25.17 -9.34
N PRO A 445 -16.72 -25.37 -8.02
CA PRO A 445 -17.90 -26.01 -7.46
C PRO A 445 -19.18 -25.16 -7.59
N ASN A 446 -19.05 -23.85 -7.77
CA ASN A 446 -20.18 -22.92 -7.79
C ASN A 446 -20.62 -22.50 -9.21
N ASP A 447 -19.95 -22.98 -10.25
CA ASP A 447 -20.09 -22.48 -11.63
C ASP A 447 -21.54 -22.44 -12.13
N ASP A 448 -22.36 -23.42 -11.72
CA ASP A 448 -23.75 -23.58 -12.18
C ASP A 448 -24.69 -22.52 -11.59
N ASN A 449 -24.27 -21.83 -10.51
CA ASN A 449 -25.03 -20.77 -9.85
C ASN A 449 -24.44 -19.36 -10.11
N LEU A 450 -23.34 -19.27 -10.85
CA LEU A 450 -22.67 -18.00 -11.14
C LEU A 450 -23.17 -17.40 -12.46
N LYS A 451 -23.03 -16.07 -12.56
CA LYS A 451 -23.35 -15.34 -13.79
C LYS A 451 -22.19 -15.46 -14.78
N TRP A 452 -22.50 -15.82 -16.02
CA TRP A 452 -21.52 -15.91 -17.09
C TRP A 452 -21.97 -15.09 -18.30
N PRO A 453 -21.05 -14.42 -19.04
CA PRO A 453 -19.63 -14.22 -18.71
C PRO A 453 -19.40 -13.46 -17.39
N CYS A 454 -18.27 -13.71 -16.72
CA CYS A 454 -17.95 -13.15 -15.41
C CYS A 454 -17.94 -11.61 -15.46
N PRO A 455 -18.91 -10.91 -14.81
CA PRO A 455 -19.11 -9.48 -15.03
C PRO A 455 -18.27 -8.63 -14.07
N TRP A 456 -17.42 -7.78 -14.63
CA TRP A 456 -16.76 -6.64 -13.96
C TRP A 456 -16.08 -6.96 -12.63
N HIS A 457 -15.46 -8.13 -12.51
CA HIS A 457 -14.62 -8.44 -11.36
C HIS A 457 -13.23 -7.87 -11.57
N GLN A 458 -12.77 -7.09 -10.61
CA GLN A 458 -11.41 -6.60 -10.58
C GLN A 458 -10.48 -7.66 -9.95
N VAL A 459 -9.49 -8.06 -10.72
CA VAL A 459 -8.39 -8.91 -10.29
C VAL A 459 -7.23 -8.02 -9.91
N THR A 460 -6.64 -8.24 -8.73
CA THR A 460 -5.34 -7.68 -8.36
C THR A 460 -4.35 -8.82 -8.19
N MET A 461 -3.28 -8.81 -8.97
CA MET A 461 -2.13 -9.71 -8.84
C MET A 461 -0.92 -8.91 -8.37
N THR A 462 -0.41 -9.25 -7.20
CA THR A 462 0.67 -8.51 -6.56
C THR A 462 1.85 -9.43 -6.29
N LEU A 463 3.05 -9.01 -6.66
CA LEU A 463 4.29 -9.55 -6.12
C LEU A 463 4.75 -8.63 -4.99
N MET A 464 4.84 -9.18 -3.79
CA MET A 464 5.10 -8.44 -2.56
C MET A 464 6.58 -8.06 -2.44
N ASP A 465 6.85 -6.78 -2.17
CA ASP A 465 8.12 -6.29 -1.64
C ASP A 465 8.11 -6.52 -0.12
N GLN A 466 8.86 -7.51 0.35
CA GLN A 466 8.82 -8.04 1.73
C GLN A 466 9.59 -7.16 2.73
N GLN A 467 9.49 -5.84 2.57
CA GLN A 467 10.01 -4.87 3.52
C GLN A 467 9.20 -4.93 4.83
N SER A 468 9.84 -4.71 5.96
CA SER A 468 9.23 -4.80 7.29
C SER A 468 8.10 -3.80 7.51
N ASP A 469 8.30 -2.55 7.09
CA ASP A 469 7.31 -1.49 7.18
C ASP A 469 6.45 -1.40 5.92
N ILE A 470 5.14 -1.64 6.05
CA ILE A 470 4.17 -1.58 4.94
C ILE A 470 4.16 -0.23 4.21
N ARG A 471 4.54 0.86 4.88
CA ARG A 471 4.62 2.19 4.26
C ARG A 471 5.75 2.28 3.22
N GLN A 472 6.74 1.40 3.32
CA GLN A 472 7.90 1.34 2.44
C GLN A 472 7.77 0.28 1.34
N HIS A 473 6.66 -0.47 1.29
CA HIS A 473 6.42 -1.47 0.26
C HIS A 473 6.33 -0.82 -1.12
N MET A 474 7.13 -1.31 -2.06
CA MET A 474 7.03 -0.99 -3.48
C MET A 474 6.56 -2.22 -4.27
N ASN A 475 5.43 -2.79 -3.85
CA ASN A 475 4.82 -3.97 -4.46
C ASN A 475 4.64 -3.81 -5.98
N MET A 476 4.97 -4.84 -6.75
CA MET A 476 4.65 -4.85 -8.18
C MET A 476 3.23 -5.36 -8.39
N ASN A 477 2.36 -4.52 -8.94
CA ASN A 477 0.94 -4.80 -9.11
C ASN A 477 0.57 -4.91 -10.59
N ARG A 478 -0.26 -5.90 -10.93
CA ARG A 478 -0.99 -5.94 -12.19
C ARG A 478 -2.46 -6.17 -11.89
N MET A 479 -3.28 -5.25 -12.40
CA MET A 479 -4.74 -5.30 -12.25
C MET A 479 -5.38 -5.51 -13.62
N ILE A 480 -6.41 -6.34 -13.65
CA ILE A 480 -7.27 -6.55 -14.83
C ILE A 480 -8.73 -6.58 -14.37
N THR A 481 -9.66 -6.35 -15.28
CA THR A 481 -11.10 -6.44 -15.00
C THR A 481 -11.77 -7.38 -15.99
N THR A 482 -12.68 -8.22 -15.51
CA THR A 482 -13.40 -9.18 -16.36
C THR A 482 -14.54 -8.50 -17.12
N ASP A 483 -14.23 -7.89 -18.26
CA ASP A 483 -15.25 -7.30 -19.15
C ASP A 483 -16.14 -8.39 -19.77
N PRO A 484 -17.43 -8.50 -19.40
CA PRO A 484 -18.30 -9.57 -19.87
C PRO A 484 -18.59 -9.50 -21.39
N GLU A 485 -18.36 -8.36 -22.03
CA GLU A 485 -18.55 -8.19 -23.47
C GLU A 485 -17.30 -8.55 -24.29
N ARG A 486 -16.16 -8.75 -23.60
CA ARG A 486 -14.91 -9.10 -24.26
C ARG A 486 -15.01 -10.46 -24.94
N LYS A 487 -14.73 -10.48 -26.24
CA LYS A 487 -14.66 -11.70 -27.05
C LYS A 487 -13.23 -12.24 -27.19
N SER A 488 -13.13 -13.51 -27.59
CA SER A 488 -11.90 -14.14 -28.09
C SER A 488 -11.35 -13.40 -29.32
N SER A 489 -10.08 -13.64 -29.67
CA SER A 489 -9.42 -12.95 -30.79
C SER A 489 -10.06 -13.20 -32.16
N ASP A 490 -10.75 -14.33 -32.33
CA ASP A 490 -11.53 -14.69 -33.50
C ASP A 490 -13.01 -14.22 -33.41
N GLY A 491 -13.41 -13.64 -32.28
CA GLY A 491 -14.73 -13.04 -32.08
C GLY A 491 -15.88 -14.03 -31.87
N THR A 492 -15.58 -15.32 -31.66
CA THR A 492 -16.56 -16.41 -31.62
C THR A 492 -17.10 -16.66 -30.21
N GLU A 493 -16.24 -16.59 -29.19
CA GLU A 493 -16.55 -16.93 -27.80
C GLU A 493 -16.37 -15.73 -26.88
N PHE A 494 -17.10 -15.70 -25.75
CA PHE A 494 -16.84 -14.72 -24.69
C PHE A 494 -15.61 -15.12 -23.89
N PHE A 495 -14.65 -14.21 -23.77
CA PHE A 495 -13.35 -14.48 -23.16
C PHE A 495 -13.46 -14.91 -21.69
N TRP A 496 -14.44 -14.36 -20.97
CA TRP A 496 -14.70 -14.63 -19.55
C TRP A 496 -15.92 -15.51 -19.32
N ASP A 497 -16.33 -16.32 -20.30
CA ASP A 497 -17.39 -17.31 -20.13
C ASP A 497 -16.96 -18.47 -19.22
N ASN A 498 -17.91 -19.36 -18.92
CA ASN A 498 -17.70 -20.52 -18.09
C ASN A 498 -16.52 -21.36 -18.64
N PRO A 499 -15.48 -21.64 -17.84
CA PRO A 499 -14.33 -22.42 -18.28
C PRO A 499 -14.66 -23.81 -18.82
N LYS A 500 -15.80 -24.41 -18.43
CA LYS A 500 -16.26 -25.69 -19.01
C LYS A 500 -16.63 -25.56 -20.51
N ILE A 501 -16.94 -24.35 -20.98
CA ILE A 501 -17.34 -24.02 -22.36
C ILE A 501 -16.11 -23.54 -23.16
N VAL A 502 -15.44 -22.50 -22.68
CA VAL A 502 -14.38 -21.78 -23.41
C VAL A 502 -12.96 -22.16 -22.99
N GLY A 503 -12.83 -23.03 -21.98
CA GLY A 503 -11.56 -23.39 -21.38
C GLY A 503 -10.95 -24.68 -21.91
N SER A 504 -9.66 -24.85 -21.62
CA SER A 504 -8.91 -26.07 -21.92
C SER A 504 -8.91 -27.01 -20.72
N LYS A 505 -9.08 -28.32 -20.96
CA LYS A 505 -8.97 -29.35 -19.92
C LYS A 505 -7.53 -29.45 -19.42
N ILE A 506 -7.33 -29.34 -18.12
CA ILE A 506 -6.07 -29.55 -17.41
C ILE A 506 -6.20 -30.81 -16.57
N THR A 507 -5.28 -31.75 -16.75
CA THR A 507 -5.19 -32.99 -15.96
C THR A 507 -4.02 -32.86 -14.99
N GLU A 508 -4.29 -33.03 -13.70
CA GLU A 508 -3.30 -33.02 -12.63
C GLU A 508 -2.61 -34.39 -12.53
N SER A 509 -1.50 -34.46 -11.78
CA SER A 509 -0.70 -35.68 -11.65
C SER A 509 -1.42 -36.86 -10.99
N ASP A 510 -2.47 -36.58 -10.20
CA ASP A 510 -3.33 -37.59 -9.56
C ASP A 510 -4.45 -38.11 -10.47
N GLY A 511 -4.53 -37.63 -11.73
CA GLY A 511 -5.56 -37.97 -12.69
C GLY A 511 -6.86 -37.16 -12.56
N SER A 512 -6.98 -36.31 -11.54
CA SER A 512 -8.07 -35.33 -11.46
C SER A 512 -7.94 -34.28 -12.57
N TYR A 513 -9.04 -33.63 -12.93
CA TYR A 513 -9.03 -32.61 -13.96
C TYR A 513 -9.99 -31.46 -13.68
N TYR A 514 -9.74 -30.33 -14.33
CA TYR A 514 -10.60 -29.15 -14.36
C TYR A 514 -10.42 -28.44 -15.70
N TYR A 515 -11.26 -27.46 -15.96
CA TYR A 515 -11.12 -26.61 -17.14
C TYR A 515 -10.54 -25.25 -16.75
N ARG A 516 -9.60 -24.77 -17.55
CA ARG A 516 -8.95 -23.46 -17.38
C ARG A 516 -9.32 -22.57 -18.56
N GLY A 517 -9.97 -21.45 -18.27
CA GLY A 517 -10.33 -20.45 -19.27
C GLY A 517 -9.12 -19.74 -19.87
N PRO A 518 -9.37 -18.86 -20.86
CA PRO A 518 -8.35 -17.98 -21.44
C PRO A 518 -7.60 -17.16 -20.37
N GLY A 519 -6.34 -16.83 -20.65
CA GLY A 519 -5.48 -16.10 -19.73
C GLY A 519 -5.33 -14.63 -20.11
N LEU A 520 -5.57 -13.70 -19.17
CA LEU A 520 -5.28 -12.28 -19.36
C LEU A 520 -4.23 -11.80 -18.36
N GLY A 521 -3.27 -11.02 -18.83
CA GLY A 521 -2.14 -10.59 -18.01
C GLY A 521 -1.14 -9.75 -18.79
N THR A 522 0.15 -9.93 -18.48
CA THR A 522 1.24 -9.22 -19.16
C THR A 522 2.48 -10.10 -19.30
N SER A 523 3.18 -9.96 -20.42
CA SER A 523 4.47 -10.61 -20.71
C SER A 523 5.67 -9.85 -20.13
N SER A 524 5.44 -8.67 -19.53
CA SER A 524 6.47 -7.77 -18.99
C SER A 524 6.12 -7.32 -17.57
N PHE A 525 5.75 -8.27 -16.71
CA PHE A 525 5.32 -7.96 -15.35
C PHE A 525 6.44 -7.33 -14.52
N ILE A 526 7.63 -7.93 -14.50
CA ILE A 526 8.81 -7.35 -13.85
C ILE A 526 10.06 -7.85 -14.55
N THR A 527 11.08 -7.00 -14.71
CA THR A 527 12.40 -7.45 -15.22
C THR A 527 13.09 -8.32 -14.18
N HIS A 528 13.95 -9.25 -14.60
CA HIS A 528 14.76 -10.02 -13.63
C HIS A 528 15.66 -9.15 -12.76
N ASP A 529 16.19 -8.05 -13.32
CA ASP A 529 16.99 -7.08 -12.56
C ASP A 529 16.19 -6.47 -11.41
N ARG A 530 14.93 -6.09 -11.66
CA ARG A 530 14.04 -5.52 -10.62
C ARG A 530 13.53 -6.59 -9.66
N LEU A 531 13.26 -7.80 -10.15
CA LEU A 531 12.88 -8.93 -9.30
C LEU A 531 13.96 -9.25 -8.26
N ARG A 532 15.24 -9.11 -8.63
CA ARG A 532 16.39 -9.28 -7.72
C ARG A 532 16.73 -8.02 -6.92
N SER A 533 16.02 -6.93 -7.15
CA SER A 533 16.15 -5.70 -6.36
C SER A 533 15.17 -5.72 -5.19
N ARG A 534 15.42 -4.87 -4.19
CA ARG A 534 14.57 -4.76 -2.99
C ARG A 534 14.33 -6.12 -2.34
N TYR A 535 13.16 -6.36 -1.76
CA TYR A 535 12.82 -7.57 -1.03
C TYR A 535 11.71 -8.39 -1.72
N PHE A 536 11.66 -8.41 -3.05
CA PHE A 536 10.73 -9.29 -3.77
C PHE A 536 11.06 -10.77 -3.59
N ILE A 537 12.36 -11.08 -3.53
CA ILE A 537 12.89 -12.38 -3.13
C ILE A 537 13.62 -12.16 -1.81
N LYS A 538 13.13 -12.76 -0.73
CA LYS A 538 13.69 -12.64 0.63
C LYS A 538 13.74 -14.05 1.22
N GLY A 539 14.91 -14.49 1.68
CA GLY A 539 15.07 -15.84 2.22
C GLY A 539 14.87 -16.98 1.21
N ASP A 540 15.06 -16.72 -0.08
CA ASP A 540 14.72 -17.64 -1.19
C ASP A 540 13.21 -17.86 -1.41
N ASP A 541 12.39 -16.99 -0.81
CA ASP A 541 10.94 -17.01 -0.90
C ASP A 541 10.40 -15.78 -1.64
N ALA A 542 9.28 -15.97 -2.35
CA ALA A 542 8.49 -14.91 -2.94
C ALA A 542 7.00 -15.11 -2.65
N PHE A 543 6.33 -14.02 -2.28
CA PHE A 543 4.90 -14.02 -1.97
C PHE A 543 4.12 -13.30 -3.05
N PHE A 544 3.20 -14.03 -3.68
CA PHE A 544 2.18 -13.45 -4.56
C PHE A 544 0.87 -13.30 -3.79
N LEU A 545 0.26 -12.12 -3.87
CA LEU A 545 -0.99 -11.79 -3.22
C LEU A 545 -2.07 -11.60 -4.29
N PHE A 546 -3.24 -12.21 -4.09
CA PHE A 546 -4.33 -12.19 -5.05
C PHE A 546 -5.65 -11.77 -4.43
N SER A 547 -6.38 -10.91 -5.14
CA SER A 547 -7.77 -10.55 -4.85
C SER A 547 -8.60 -10.58 -6.13
N LEU A 548 -9.82 -11.07 -6.01
CA LEU A 548 -10.88 -10.98 -7.02
C LEU A 548 -12.10 -10.36 -6.33
N GLU A 549 -12.42 -9.12 -6.68
CA GLU A 549 -13.50 -8.33 -6.08
C GLU A 549 -14.55 -7.96 -7.13
N GLY A 550 -15.84 -8.06 -6.79
CA GLY A 550 -16.95 -7.70 -7.67
C GLY A 550 -17.29 -6.20 -7.66
N GLU A 551 -18.31 -5.85 -8.45
CA GLU A 551 -18.73 -4.48 -8.81
C GLU A 551 -19.10 -3.56 -7.61
N GLU A 552 -19.41 -4.12 -6.43
CA GLU A 552 -19.69 -3.34 -5.21
C GLU A 552 -18.49 -2.44 -4.77
N ALA A 553 -17.28 -2.72 -5.26
CA ALA A 553 -16.10 -1.88 -5.02
C ALA A 553 -16.03 -0.63 -5.91
N ALA A 554 -16.69 -0.63 -7.08
CA ALA A 554 -16.66 0.48 -8.04
C ALA A 554 -17.84 1.45 -7.89
N ASP A 555 -19.01 0.97 -7.46
CA ASP A 555 -20.25 1.77 -7.34
C ASP A 555 -20.26 2.76 -6.18
N GLN A 556 -19.31 2.67 -5.23
CA GLN A 556 -19.13 3.71 -4.20
C GLN A 556 -18.50 5.00 -4.73
N ALA A 557 -18.10 5.04 -6.00
CA ALA A 557 -17.40 6.18 -6.63
C ALA A 557 -18.25 7.02 -7.60
N ALA A 558 -19.51 6.64 -7.88
CA ALA A 558 -20.38 7.47 -8.69
C ALA A 558 -21.14 8.48 -7.79
N PRO A 559 -21.06 9.81 -8.02
CA PRO A 559 -22.09 10.69 -7.50
C PRO A 559 -23.40 10.24 -8.14
N GLN A 560 -24.42 9.98 -7.32
CA GLN A 560 -25.79 9.80 -7.80
C GLN A 560 -26.19 11.09 -8.53
N GLY A 561 -26.05 11.07 -9.86
CA GLY A 561 -26.54 12.12 -10.72
C GLY A 561 -28.04 12.26 -10.51
N ALA A 562 -28.49 13.50 -10.32
CA ALA A 562 -29.89 13.85 -10.22
C ALA A 562 -30.67 13.19 -11.37
N VAL A 563 -31.57 12.26 -11.01
CA VAL A 563 -32.55 11.72 -11.95
C VAL A 563 -33.42 12.89 -12.39
N ASN A 564 -33.18 13.38 -13.61
CA ASN A 564 -34.10 14.27 -14.29
C ASN A 564 -35.40 13.52 -14.54
N ASN A 565 -36.40 13.83 -13.70
CA ASN A 565 -37.76 13.33 -13.83
C ASN A 565 -38.44 14.01 -15.03
N THR A 566 -38.16 13.48 -16.21
CA THR A 566 -38.96 13.75 -17.41
C THR A 566 -39.25 12.41 -18.07
N THR A 567 -40.43 11.88 -17.75
CA THR A 567 -41.41 11.24 -18.65
C THR A 567 -42.10 10.05 -17.96
N VAL A 568 -43.04 10.33 -17.05
CA VAL A 568 -44.25 9.49 -16.87
C VAL A 568 -45.42 10.42 -16.50
N VAL A 569 -45.99 11.09 -17.51
CA VAL A 569 -47.32 11.73 -17.39
C VAL A 569 -48.29 10.90 -18.21
N ILE A 570 -48.75 9.78 -17.66
CA ILE A 570 -50.03 9.15 -18.04
C ILE A 570 -50.58 8.47 -16.78
N ALA A 571 -51.54 9.13 -16.13
CA ALA A 571 -52.71 8.56 -15.44
C ALA A 571 -53.29 9.60 -14.46
N ILE A 572 -53.92 10.65 -15.00
CA ILE A 572 -54.92 11.41 -14.25
C ILE A 572 -56.22 10.61 -14.37
N ALA A 573 -56.60 9.90 -13.31
CA ALA A 573 -57.95 9.41 -13.14
C ALA A 573 -58.27 9.24 -11.65
N GLY A 574 -59.02 10.21 -11.13
CA GLY A 574 -60.07 9.92 -10.16
C GLY A 574 -59.72 10.00 -8.68
N SER A 575 -60.37 10.96 -8.03
CA SER A 575 -61.06 10.72 -6.75
C SER A 575 -60.24 10.88 -5.47
N VAL A 576 -60.10 12.11 -4.98
CA VAL A 576 -60.44 12.39 -3.58
C VAL A 576 -61.12 13.76 -3.48
N ALA A 577 -62.44 13.73 -3.59
CA ALA A 577 -63.30 14.75 -3.01
C ALA A 577 -63.59 14.35 -1.56
N GLY A 578 -63.56 15.31 -0.63
CA GLY A 578 -64.24 15.19 0.67
C GLY A 578 -63.35 15.29 1.90
N LEU A 579 -63.16 16.52 2.38
CA LEU A 579 -63.48 17.03 3.73
C LEU A 579 -62.69 18.34 3.93
N MET A 580 -63.17 19.50 3.44
CA MET A 580 -64.06 20.45 4.13
C MET A 580 -63.73 20.73 5.61
N LEU A 581 -63.53 22.05 5.87
CA LEU A 581 -63.77 22.82 7.12
C LEU A 581 -62.61 22.82 8.15
N VAL A 582 -62.01 23.91 8.65
CA VAL A 582 -62.30 25.36 8.79
C VAL A 582 -60.92 26.05 9.06
N VAL A 583 -60.38 26.96 8.24
CA VAL A 583 -60.57 28.43 8.13
C VAL A 583 -60.16 29.28 9.38
N SER A 584 -59.16 30.16 9.14
CA SER A 584 -58.86 31.47 9.76
C SER A 584 -58.13 31.51 11.12
N MET A 585 -56.83 31.87 11.17
CA MET A 585 -56.25 33.24 11.16
C MET A 585 -56.87 34.23 12.16
N LEU A 586 -56.05 34.72 13.11
CA LEU A 586 -55.71 36.14 13.37
C LEU A 586 -54.82 36.26 14.65
N ILE A 587 -53.51 36.55 14.54
CA ILE A 587 -52.78 37.83 14.74
C ILE A 587 -52.79 38.40 16.19
N VAL A 588 -51.60 38.87 16.60
CA VAL A 588 -51.24 39.90 17.62
C VAL A 588 -50.91 39.32 19.00
N GLY A 589 -49.77 39.59 19.66
CA GLY A 589 -48.64 40.44 19.33
C GLY A 589 -47.69 40.66 20.52
N LYS A 590 -46.52 41.19 20.17
CA LYS A 590 -45.60 42.06 20.94
C LYS A 590 -44.85 41.52 22.16
N ALA A 591 -43.54 41.42 21.90
CA ALA A 591 -42.40 41.77 22.73
C ALA A 591 -42.63 42.88 23.79
N TRP A 592 -41.98 42.72 24.95
CA TRP A 592 -41.11 43.75 25.56
C TRP A 592 -40.35 43.24 26.80
N ARG A 593 -39.06 43.61 26.88
CA ARG A 593 -38.27 44.12 28.04
C ARG A 593 -38.26 43.32 29.37
N THR A 594 -37.17 43.20 30.14
CA THR A 594 -36.02 44.09 30.37
C THR A 594 -34.90 43.35 31.14
N SER A 595 -33.66 43.80 30.90
CA SER A 595 -32.49 43.84 31.79
C SER A 595 -32.73 44.01 33.30
N LYS A 596 -31.81 43.53 34.17
CA LYS A 596 -30.85 44.35 34.96
C LYS A 596 -30.01 43.52 35.97
N MET A 597 -28.68 43.76 35.95
CA MET A 597 -27.70 43.96 37.06
C MET A 597 -27.81 43.13 38.36
N ARG A 598 -26.74 42.69 39.05
CA ARG A 598 -25.57 43.48 39.53
C ARG A 598 -24.63 42.55 40.36
N ARG A 599 -23.29 42.78 40.26
CA ARG A 599 -22.23 42.84 41.32
C ARG A 599 -22.07 41.68 42.32
N GLN A 600 -20.90 41.32 42.89
CA GLN A 600 -19.59 41.92 43.14
C GLN A 600 -18.66 40.76 43.66
N GLN A 601 -17.36 40.69 43.30
CA GLN A 601 -16.18 41.00 44.17
C GLN A 601 -15.82 39.83 45.13
N GLU A 602 -14.60 39.33 45.35
CA GLU A 602 -13.23 39.86 45.54
C GLU A 602 -12.28 38.60 45.57
N SER A 603 -11.15 38.53 44.85
CA SER A 603 -9.76 38.88 45.22
C SER A 603 -8.89 37.79 45.86
N THR A 604 -7.70 37.59 45.25
CA THR A 604 -6.36 37.28 45.84
C THR A 604 -6.19 35.93 46.57
N GLU A 605 -5.09 35.17 46.45
CA GLU A 605 -3.67 35.50 46.33
C GLU A 605 -2.92 34.50 45.43
N GLY A 606 -1.79 34.94 44.86
CA GLY A 606 -0.78 34.06 44.26
C GLY A 606 0.38 33.81 45.21
N VAL A 607 1.15 32.75 44.96
CA VAL A 607 2.54 32.61 45.42
C VAL A 607 3.35 31.91 44.32
N ILE A 608 4.40 32.61 43.89
CA ILE A 608 5.56 32.17 43.10
C ILE A 608 6.58 31.54 44.08
N ILE A 609 7.45 30.60 43.64
CA ILE A 609 8.91 30.59 43.95
C ILE A 609 9.68 29.42 43.26
N HIS A 610 10.67 29.86 42.48
CA HIS A 610 12.03 29.39 42.13
C HIS A 610 12.43 27.92 41.85
N ASN A 611 12.90 27.73 40.61
CA ASN A 611 14.30 27.52 40.16
C ASN A 611 15.31 26.87 41.14
N ILE A 612 15.93 25.75 40.72
CA ILE A 612 17.23 25.27 41.21
C ILE A 612 18.06 24.72 40.03
N SER A 613 19.27 25.26 39.91
CA SER A 613 20.38 24.77 39.10
C SER A 613 21.21 23.72 39.85
N GLY A 614 21.76 22.72 39.15
CA GLY A 614 22.78 21.82 39.69
C GLY A 614 23.58 21.12 38.58
N PHE A 615 24.83 21.54 38.42
CA PHE A 615 25.91 20.87 37.67
C PHE A 615 26.48 19.72 38.52
N VAL A 616 26.77 18.55 37.93
CA VAL A 616 27.90 17.67 38.32
C VAL A 616 28.45 16.92 37.09
N GLU A 617 29.73 17.20 36.83
CA GLU A 617 30.84 16.42 36.28
C GLU A 617 30.62 15.22 35.32
N VAL A 618 31.22 15.37 34.14
CA VAL A 618 31.59 14.29 33.22
C VAL A 618 33.01 13.82 33.56
N SER A 619 33.18 12.55 33.91
CA SER A 619 34.49 11.89 33.99
C SER A 619 34.89 11.34 32.63
N THR A 620 36.07 11.72 32.15
CA THR A 620 36.76 11.14 30.99
C THR A 620 37.38 9.79 31.35
N SER A 621 37.11 8.75 30.56
CA SER A 621 38.04 7.63 30.39
C SER A 621 38.15 7.22 28.93
N LYS A 622 39.40 7.14 28.48
CA LYS A 622 39.87 6.70 27.17
C LYS A 622 39.48 5.24 26.90
N THR A 623 39.08 4.95 25.66
CA THR A 623 39.60 3.78 24.93
C THR A 623 39.47 3.99 23.43
N GLU A 624 40.59 3.74 22.75
CA GLU A 624 40.77 3.78 21.31
C GLU A 624 40.12 2.58 20.61
N SER A 625 39.88 2.77 19.31
CA SER A 625 39.90 1.76 18.24
C SER A 625 38.68 0.85 18.05
N ALA A 626 37.81 1.24 17.11
CA ALA A 626 37.14 0.32 16.20
C ALA A 626 36.66 1.03 14.90
N HIS A 627 37.60 1.61 14.14
CA HIS A 627 37.33 1.98 12.75
C HIS A 627 37.41 0.72 11.86
N LEU A 628 36.40 -0.15 11.96
CA LEU A 628 36.05 -1.11 10.90
C LEU A 628 34.63 -1.72 11.02
N GLN A 629 33.79 -1.27 11.95
CA GLN A 629 32.38 -1.70 12.07
C GLN A 629 31.36 -0.71 11.48
N LEU A 630 31.77 0.52 11.17
CA LEU A 630 30.85 1.58 10.73
C LEU A 630 30.39 1.48 9.26
N LEU A 631 30.95 0.55 8.47
CA LEU A 631 30.58 0.38 7.06
C LEU A 631 29.47 -0.66 6.85
N LEU A 632 29.18 -1.53 7.82
CA LEU A 632 28.02 -2.43 7.77
C LEU A 632 26.76 -1.82 8.40
N SER A 633 26.88 -0.88 9.34
CA SER A 633 25.73 -0.20 9.96
C SER A 633 25.05 0.84 9.06
N LEU A 634 25.64 1.18 7.91
CA LEU A 634 25.08 2.12 6.92
C LEU A 634 24.38 1.41 5.75
N LEU A 635 24.44 0.07 5.71
CA LEU A 635 23.79 -0.77 4.70
C LEU A 635 22.62 -1.60 5.28
N CYS A 636 22.33 -1.45 6.58
CA CYS A 636 21.14 -1.89 7.31
C CYS A 636 20.49 -0.66 8.01
#